data_AF-A0A671XVY2-F1
#
_entry.id   AF-A0A671XVY2-F1
#
_cell.length_a   1.000
_cell.length_b   1.000
_cell.length_c   1.000
_cell.angle_alpha   90.00
_cell.angle_beta   90.00
_cell.angle_gamma   90.00
#
_symmetry.space_group_name_H-M   'P 1'
#
loop_
_entity.id
_entity.type
_entity.pdbx_description
1 polymer ?
#
loop_
_entity_poly.entity_id
_entity_poly.type
_entity_poly.pdbx_seq_one_letter_code
_entity_poly.pdbx_strand_id
1 'polypeptide(L)'
;MCPCMETYSEGEVRLQRAMLSQALQESLDELMVKKRWYGDRDDFTVILQESPFITDLSSISSGQPLSESRALQQTDNLMMQMWTNLLQPTRVQRNTDDNGNIIALPCPTEDRPFLRTEGNSPSYHHRDASPLLHPFTGTEMPCEDLSPSPSTPTSVHKLRPGDIKVVAAVGDSLTAGNGIPSSPNNILDVLNQYRGLSWSIGGDDNLTTVTTLPNILKHFNQNLTGYSVGMGKQDTPQAFLNQAVAGAKSKDLLPQVKALVARMKSDSRINFESDWKLITVFIGGNDLCDHCYNSLLYSVEDYIHNVQDTLDYLHKEVPRALVNLVEPLHILPLRDMHTDPSLKCPTWLVNILCPCVILPKANSKALQMVEDLNRHYQKSLHELVESGQYDTRSDFTVVIQPFFREIVVPKLPDGRLDRSFFSADCFHLSQKAQTLMARSLWNNMLEPLGNKTFTQDFTKDLNLTCPTQTSPYIRTYNNSDYMYAGPSPTPGPIKDWGSDFSCVDLAPSDTVPTSVHELRPADIKVVAAVGDSTTAGTGAKAKNVFELSKEYKGVSWSIGGDKALDTVTTLPNILKMFNPSLKGFSKGVGSLQKGFNMAASGAKTSAIPAQVQALIKAMKENKAVNFETDWKLVTIFVGGNDLCHYCIDQNNLSPMNYSHNLMLSLDMLYKEVPRVLVNVVEILQIELLKTVKRNTISCSLLQRTSCPCVINPDKTSPELEEIKRINHEYQAELLQLISGDRYDGKEDFAVVLQPFLHNSFIPYIGVGEADPSFFSVDCFHISERAHAEMAIALWNNMLEPVGRKQAYNNFTYDRSKIHCPSEVNPFIYTKINSLPSPPVTSTTTSIPTSTASPPVNTAPTIPVPKCPSSMPVWVPVIVGIVCLVAGVTFAWLILSCCQCRKNKAERAVEMRHSGF
;
A
#
# COMPACT_ATOMS: atom_id res chain seq x y z
N MET A 1 -7.79 -37.16 -25.53
CA MET A 1 -8.40 -36.36 -24.46
C MET A 1 -7.28 -35.93 -23.53
N CYS A 2 -6.77 -34.71 -23.69
CA CYS A 2 -5.88 -34.12 -22.67
C CYS A 2 -6.74 -33.79 -21.46
N PRO A 3 -6.35 -34.17 -20.23
CA PRO A 3 -7.08 -33.79 -19.04
C PRO A 3 -7.02 -32.26 -18.90
N CYS A 4 -8.17 -31.65 -18.58
CA CYS A 4 -8.27 -30.22 -18.33
C CYS A 4 -7.31 -29.83 -17.20
N MET A 5 -6.58 -28.71 -17.39
CA MET A 5 -5.70 -28.16 -16.35
C MET A 5 -6.51 -27.82 -15.10
N GLU A 6 -6.03 -28.26 -13.94
CA GLU A 6 -6.54 -27.83 -12.62
C GLU A 6 -6.52 -26.30 -12.52
N THR A 7 -7.59 -25.72 -11.98
CA THR A 7 -7.72 -24.27 -11.73
C THR A 7 -6.84 -23.86 -10.54
N TYR A 8 -5.61 -23.43 -10.81
CA TYR A 8 -4.71 -22.86 -9.80
C TYR A 8 -5.09 -21.39 -9.51
N SER A 9 -4.95 -20.95 -8.25
CA SER A 9 -5.09 -19.52 -7.91
C SER A 9 -3.91 -18.70 -8.47
N GLU A 10 -4.08 -17.40 -8.71
CA GLU A 10 -2.99 -16.55 -9.24
C GLU A 10 -1.73 -16.61 -8.34
N GLY A 11 -1.92 -16.63 -7.02
CA GLY A 11 -0.84 -16.77 -6.04
C GLY A 11 -0.14 -18.13 -6.12
N GLU A 12 -0.90 -19.23 -6.27
CA GLU A 12 -0.32 -20.57 -6.48
C GLU A 12 0.50 -20.65 -7.77
N VAL A 13 0.05 -20.00 -8.84
CA VAL A 13 0.80 -19.94 -10.11
C VAL A 13 2.11 -19.17 -9.96
N ARG A 14 2.09 -18.00 -9.27
CA ARG A 14 3.31 -17.21 -8.99
C ARG A 14 4.32 -18.05 -8.19
N LEU A 15 3.86 -18.68 -7.12
CA LEU A 15 4.68 -19.55 -6.27
C LEU A 15 5.23 -20.73 -7.07
N GLN A 16 4.38 -21.48 -7.76
CA GLN A 16 4.78 -22.65 -8.55
C GLN A 16 5.83 -22.30 -9.61
N ARG A 17 5.69 -21.16 -10.30
CA ARG A 17 6.64 -20.73 -11.33
C ARG A 17 8.00 -20.37 -10.75
N ALA A 18 8.02 -19.59 -9.67
CA ALA A 18 9.24 -19.25 -8.95
C ALA A 18 9.96 -20.51 -8.43
N MET A 19 9.21 -21.47 -7.88
CA MET A 19 9.72 -22.74 -7.38
C MET A 19 10.24 -23.65 -8.50
N LEU A 20 9.58 -23.73 -9.65
CA LEU A 20 10.09 -24.49 -10.80
C LEU A 20 11.40 -23.91 -11.33
N SER A 21 11.56 -22.58 -11.32
CA SER A 21 12.83 -21.92 -11.66
C SER A 21 13.93 -22.29 -10.68
N GLN A 22 13.64 -22.29 -9.38
CA GLN A 22 14.57 -22.73 -8.33
C GLN A 22 14.92 -24.23 -8.47
N ALA A 23 13.94 -25.10 -8.70
CA ALA A 23 14.14 -26.55 -8.88
C ALA A 23 15.07 -26.86 -10.06
N LEU A 24 14.87 -26.14 -11.16
CA LEU A 24 15.72 -26.24 -12.34
C LEU A 24 17.15 -25.80 -12.04
N GLN A 25 17.31 -24.72 -11.27
CA GLN A 25 18.60 -24.20 -10.85
C GLN A 25 19.32 -25.19 -9.93
N GLU A 26 18.67 -25.71 -8.88
CA GLU A 26 19.25 -26.71 -7.98
C GLU A 26 19.62 -28.02 -8.72
N SER A 27 18.74 -28.50 -9.61
CA SER A 27 19.03 -29.68 -10.43
C SER A 27 20.21 -29.46 -11.37
N LEU A 28 20.32 -28.25 -11.94
CA LEU A 28 21.42 -27.89 -12.81
C LEU A 28 22.73 -27.78 -12.02
N ASP A 29 22.70 -27.21 -10.82
CA ASP A 29 23.84 -27.13 -9.91
C ASP A 29 24.36 -28.54 -9.56
N GLU A 30 23.49 -29.42 -9.07
CA GLU A 30 23.84 -30.80 -8.73
C GLU A 30 24.43 -31.54 -9.94
N LEU A 31 23.85 -31.34 -11.13
CA LEU A 31 24.34 -31.94 -12.37
C LEU A 31 25.73 -31.43 -12.74
N MET A 32 25.98 -30.12 -12.63
CA MET A 32 27.29 -29.51 -12.92
C MET A 32 28.37 -30.07 -11.99
N VAL A 33 28.07 -30.20 -10.70
CA VAL A 33 28.97 -30.76 -9.67
C VAL A 33 29.26 -32.23 -9.91
N LYS A 34 28.20 -33.04 -10.08
CA LYS A 34 28.30 -34.49 -10.22
C LYS A 34 29.03 -34.91 -11.50
N LYS A 35 28.86 -34.15 -12.58
CA LYS A 35 29.47 -34.46 -13.88
C LYS A 35 30.85 -33.84 -14.06
N ARG A 36 31.31 -32.99 -13.12
CA ARG A 36 32.50 -32.13 -13.27
C ARG A 36 32.51 -31.37 -14.59
N TRP A 37 31.32 -31.07 -15.10
CA TRP A 37 31.21 -30.36 -16.35
C TRP A 37 31.79 -28.98 -16.11
N TYR A 38 32.86 -28.66 -16.85
CA TYR A 38 33.43 -27.31 -16.95
C TYR A 38 34.25 -26.80 -15.74
N GLY A 39 34.68 -27.67 -14.82
CA GLY A 39 35.56 -27.30 -13.70
C GLY A 39 37.03 -27.75 -13.84
N ASP A 40 37.32 -28.66 -14.77
CA ASP A 40 38.62 -29.36 -14.87
C ASP A 40 39.63 -28.67 -15.81
N ARG A 41 39.31 -27.48 -16.34
CA ARG A 41 40.13 -26.72 -17.29
C ARG A 41 40.50 -25.36 -16.72
N ASP A 42 41.79 -25.02 -16.75
CA ASP A 42 42.27 -23.71 -16.29
C ASP A 42 41.82 -22.53 -17.18
N ASP A 43 41.43 -22.81 -18.42
CA ASP A 43 41.02 -21.82 -19.43
C ASP A 43 39.49 -21.73 -19.62
N PHE A 44 38.70 -22.53 -18.89
CA PHE A 44 37.24 -22.56 -19.05
C PHE A 44 36.53 -22.92 -17.75
N THR A 45 35.60 -22.06 -17.32
CA THR A 45 34.78 -22.26 -16.13
C THR A 45 33.32 -21.94 -16.44
N VAL A 46 32.41 -22.71 -15.87
CA VAL A 46 30.98 -22.39 -15.86
C VAL A 46 30.56 -22.26 -14.41
N ILE A 47 29.88 -21.16 -14.09
CA ILE A 47 29.35 -20.90 -12.77
C ILE A 47 27.85 -20.71 -12.85
N LEU A 48 27.11 -21.41 -11.99
CA LEU A 48 25.69 -21.16 -11.86
C LEU A 48 25.48 -19.87 -11.07
N GLN A 49 24.58 -19.03 -11.55
CA GLN A 49 24.17 -17.83 -10.83
C GLN A 49 23.41 -18.26 -9.56
N GLU A 50 23.62 -17.59 -8.43
CA GLU A 50 22.98 -17.98 -7.15
C GLU A 50 21.49 -17.59 -7.08
N SER A 51 21.05 -16.62 -7.87
CA SER A 51 19.64 -16.21 -7.97
C SER A 51 19.14 -16.34 -9.40
N PRO A 52 17.90 -16.83 -9.61
CA PRO A 52 17.32 -16.87 -10.94
C PRO A 52 17.05 -15.44 -11.44
N PHE A 53 17.32 -15.19 -12.72
CA PHE A 53 16.95 -13.93 -13.38
C PHE A 53 15.44 -13.91 -13.59
N ILE A 54 14.70 -13.44 -12.59
CA ILE A 54 13.26 -13.25 -12.71
C ILE A 54 13.00 -11.75 -12.74
N THR A 55 12.73 -11.24 -13.95
CA THR A 55 12.14 -9.92 -14.12
C THR A 55 10.69 -9.95 -13.62
N ASP A 56 10.28 -8.86 -12.99
CA ASP A 56 8.93 -8.61 -12.48
C ASP A 56 7.83 -9.31 -13.31
N LEU A 57 7.20 -10.33 -12.70
CA LEU A 57 6.16 -11.16 -13.31
C LEU A 57 4.83 -10.41 -13.52
N SER A 58 4.73 -9.15 -13.04
CA SER A 58 3.55 -8.29 -13.20
C SER A 58 3.17 -8.06 -14.68
N SER A 59 4.15 -8.00 -15.59
CA SER A 59 3.90 -7.83 -17.03
C SER A 59 3.41 -9.09 -17.74
N ILE A 60 3.74 -10.27 -17.20
CA ILE A 60 3.40 -11.56 -17.82
C ILE A 60 2.02 -12.04 -17.35
N SER A 61 1.59 -11.65 -16.15
CA SER A 61 0.24 -11.93 -15.61
C SER A 61 -0.87 -11.12 -16.32
N SER A 62 -0.60 -9.86 -16.68
CA SER A 62 -1.60 -8.96 -17.27
C SER A 62 -1.84 -9.15 -18.78
N GLY A 63 -0.96 -9.89 -19.47
CA GLY A 63 -1.03 -10.05 -20.92
C GLY A 63 -0.85 -8.75 -21.72
N GLN A 64 -0.48 -7.64 -21.07
CA GLN A 64 -0.28 -6.34 -21.72
C GLN A 64 1.21 -6.10 -22.05
N PRO A 65 1.53 -5.54 -23.23
CA PRO A 65 2.90 -5.18 -23.58
C PRO A 65 3.43 -4.09 -22.63
N LEU A 66 4.67 -4.26 -22.18
CA LEU A 66 5.41 -3.26 -21.40
C LEU A 66 5.56 -1.96 -22.20
N SER A 67 5.47 -0.81 -21.53
CA SER A 67 5.93 0.46 -22.12
C SER A 67 7.44 0.37 -22.39
N GLU A 68 7.94 1.04 -23.44
CA GLU A 68 9.37 1.05 -23.79
C GLU A 68 10.24 1.50 -22.60
N SER A 69 9.76 2.45 -21.79
CA SER A 69 10.47 2.93 -20.60
C SER A 69 10.64 1.85 -19.52
N ARG A 70 9.60 1.03 -19.27
CA ARG A 70 9.70 -0.10 -18.33
C ARG A 70 10.56 -1.23 -18.87
N ALA A 71 10.52 -1.48 -20.19
CA ALA A 71 11.36 -2.48 -20.83
C ALA A 71 12.86 -2.11 -20.76
N LEU A 72 13.19 -0.83 -20.96
CA LEU A 72 14.55 -0.29 -20.77
C LEU A 72 15.01 -0.41 -19.32
N GLN A 73 14.19 0.00 -18.36
CA GLN A 73 14.54 -0.11 -16.93
C GLN A 73 14.73 -1.57 -16.49
N GLN A 74 13.92 -2.50 -17.01
CA GLN A 74 14.11 -3.93 -16.76
C GLN A 74 15.42 -4.46 -17.38
N THR A 75 15.80 -3.97 -18.56
CA THR A 75 17.06 -4.34 -19.22
C THR A 75 18.26 -3.83 -18.43
N ASP A 76 18.20 -2.60 -17.92
CA ASP A 76 19.26 -2.00 -17.10
C ASP A 76 19.42 -2.76 -15.76
N ASN A 77 18.31 -3.08 -15.09
CA ASN A 77 18.33 -3.87 -13.86
C ASN A 77 18.89 -5.28 -14.09
N LEU A 78 18.52 -5.94 -15.20
CA LEU A 78 19.04 -7.25 -15.55
C LEU A 78 20.55 -7.20 -15.82
N MET A 79 21.02 -6.19 -16.56
CA MET A 79 22.44 -5.98 -16.84
C MET A 79 23.23 -5.76 -15.54
N MET A 80 22.70 -4.97 -14.62
CA MET A 80 23.30 -4.72 -13.30
C MET A 80 23.37 -5.98 -12.44
N GLN A 81 22.30 -6.78 -12.41
CA GLN A 81 22.29 -8.05 -11.68
C GLN A 81 23.30 -9.04 -12.27
N MET A 82 23.34 -9.16 -13.60
CA MET A 82 24.32 -9.99 -14.31
C MET A 82 25.76 -9.55 -14.00
N TRP A 83 26.04 -8.26 -14.05
CA TRP A 83 27.37 -7.72 -13.76
C TRP A 83 27.76 -7.94 -12.29
N THR A 84 26.86 -7.68 -11.36
CA THR A 84 27.11 -7.84 -9.92
C THR A 84 27.40 -9.29 -9.57
N ASN A 85 26.65 -10.24 -10.14
CA ASN A 85 26.88 -11.66 -9.88
C ASN A 85 28.19 -12.21 -10.49
N LEU A 86 28.77 -11.51 -11.47
CA LEU A 86 30.10 -11.85 -12.03
C LEU A 86 31.24 -11.37 -11.12
N LEU A 87 31.00 -10.50 -10.15
CA LEU A 87 31.99 -10.04 -9.18
C LEU A 87 32.11 -10.99 -7.99
N GLN A 88 33.28 -11.08 -7.37
CA GLN A 88 33.45 -11.90 -6.16
C GLN A 88 32.70 -11.29 -4.96
N PRO A 89 32.02 -12.09 -4.12
CA PRO A 89 31.25 -11.58 -2.98
C PRO A 89 32.15 -10.84 -1.97
N THR A 90 31.79 -9.65 -1.52
CA THR A 90 32.51 -8.94 -0.44
C THR A 90 31.88 -9.23 0.93
N ARG A 91 32.65 -9.19 2.03
CA ARG A 91 32.12 -9.42 3.39
C ARG A 91 31.14 -8.33 3.88
N VAL A 92 31.00 -7.25 3.14
CA VAL A 92 30.13 -6.11 3.45
C VAL A 92 29.46 -5.69 2.14
N GLN A 93 28.24 -6.16 1.91
CA GLN A 93 27.44 -5.72 0.77
C GLN A 93 26.89 -4.33 1.11
N ARG A 94 27.61 -3.27 0.72
CA ARG A 94 27.07 -1.91 0.74
C ARG A 94 26.02 -1.83 -0.38
N ASN A 95 24.79 -1.48 -0.03
CA ASN A 95 23.76 -1.11 -0.99
C ASN A 95 24.29 0.04 -1.87
N THR A 96 24.61 -0.26 -3.13
CA THR A 96 24.92 0.75 -4.15
C THR A 96 23.62 1.25 -4.78
N ASP A 97 22.78 1.88 -3.96
CA ASP A 97 21.61 2.64 -4.43
C ASP A 97 21.67 4.04 -3.80
N ASP A 98 22.68 4.80 -4.21
CA ASP A 98 22.80 6.21 -3.88
C ASP A 98 22.18 7.02 -5.04
N ASN A 99 21.16 7.81 -4.71
CA ASN A 99 20.45 8.78 -5.57
C ASN A 99 19.97 8.27 -6.94
N GLY A 100 18.65 8.05 -7.05
CA GLY A 100 17.92 7.59 -8.24
C GLY A 100 17.97 8.50 -9.48
N ASN A 101 19.18 8.78 -9.98
CA ASN A 101 19.49 9.31 -11.30
C ASN A 101 20.88 8.86 -11.82
N ILE A 102 21.66 8.07 -11.08
CA ILE A 102 22.94 7.52 -11.55
C ILE A 102 23.04 6.04 -11.19
N ILE A 103 22.97 5.15 -12.19
CA ILE A 103 23.25 3.73 -12.03
C ILE A 103 24.77 3.57 -11.82
N ALA A 104 25.20 3.27 -10.59
CA ALA A 104 26.60 3.04 -10.28
C ALA A 104 26.97 1.57 -10.50
N LEU A 105 27.68 1.27 -11.58
CA LEU A 105 28.24 -0.07 -11.84
C LEU A 105 29.26 -0.44 -10.74
N PRO A 106 29.05 -1.52 -9.97
CA PRO A 106 30.02 -1.94 -8.97
C PRO A 106 31.34 -2.34 -9.65
N CYS A 107 32.47 -1.93 -9.09
CA CYS A 107 33.80 -2.30 -9.58
C CYS A 107 34.42 -3.41 -8.70
N PRO A 108 35.28 -4.29 -9.27
CA PRO A 108 36.11 -5.19 -8.47
C PRO A 108 36.93 -4.42 -7.43
N THR A 109 37.02 -4.93 -6.21
CA THR A 109 37.85 -4.33 -5.15
C THR A 109 39.31 -4.72 -5.35
N GLU A 110 40.25 -3.91 -4.82
CA GLU A 110 41.68 -4.23 -4.86
C GLU A 110 42.01 -5.61 -4.24
N ASP A 111 41.28 -5.99 -3.20
CA ASP A 111 41.40 -7.30 -2.53
C ASP A 111 40.80 -8.47 -3.32
N ARG A 112 39.94 -8.20 -4.31
CA ARG A 112 39.21 -9.20 -5.12
C ARG A 112 39.06 -8.71 -6.57
N PRO A 113 40.18 -8.61 -7.32
CA PRO A 113 40.19 -7.96 -8.64
C PRO A 113 39.68 -8.86 -9.78
N PHE A 114 39.45 -10.15 -9.50
CA PHE A 114 39.09 -11.14 -10.51
C PHE A 114 37.57 -11.37 -10.55
N LEU A 115 37.04 -11.75 -11.71
CA LEU A 115 35.65 -12.22 -11.82
C LEU A 115 35.47 -13.54 -11.07
N ARG A 116 34.24 -13.80 -10.64
CA ARG A 116 33.83 -15.00 -9.91
C ARG A 116 33.96 -16.24 -10.81
N THR A 117 34.70 -17.23 -10.34
CA THR A 117 34.84 -18.56 -10.98
C THR A 117 34.73 -19.66 -9.91
N GLU A 118 34.46 -20.91 -10.31
CA GLU A 118 34.47 -22.03 -9.35
C GLU A 118 35.85 -22.22 -8.69
N GLY A 119 36.94 -21.84 -9.35
CA GLY A 119 38.29 -21.95 -8.79
C GLY A 119 38.62 -20.91 -7.71
N ASN A 120 38.11 -19.68 -7.84
CA ASN A 120 38.43 -18.57 -6.92
C ASN A 120 37.30 -18.23 -5.94
N SER A 121 36.08 -18.68 -6.23
CA SER A 121 34.86 -18.48 -5.45
C SER A 121 33.99 -19.74 -5.54
N PRO A 122 34.49 -20.90 -5.07
CA PRO A 122 33.80 -22.18 -5.20
C PRO A 122 32.42 -22.12 -4.59
N SER A 123 31.44 -22.64 -5.32
CA SER A 123 30.07 -22.79 -4.84
C SER A 123 30.09 -23.71 -3.61
N TYR A 124 29.53 -23.26 -2.48
CA TYR A 124 29.54 -24.04 -1.24
C TYR A 124 28.68 -25.30 -1.43
N HIS A 125 29.32 -26.43 -1.72
CA HIS A 125 28.65 -27.74 -1.69
C HIS A 125 28.33 -28.11 -0.25
N HIS A 126 27.06 -28.01 0.12
CA HIS A 126 26.60 -28.59 1.37
C HIS A 126 26.70 -30.11 1.27
N ARG A 127 27.58 -30.69 2.11
CA ARG A 127 27.38 -32.06 2.60
C ARG A 127 26.00 -32.13 3.23
N ASP A 128 25.30 -33.23 2.98
CA ASP A 128 24.11 -33.66 3.70
C ASP A 128 24.39 -33.67 5.21
N ALA A 129 24.18 -32.53 5.85
CA ALA A 129 23.79 -32.52 7.24
C ALA A 129 22.31 -32.87 7.23
N SER A 130 22.00 -34.11 7.60
CA SER A 130 20.63 -34.54 7.92
C SER A 130 19.95 -33.42 8.71
N PRO A 131 18.73 -32.99 8.33
CA PRO A 131 18.03 -31.99 9.09
C PRO A 131 17.89 -32.53 10.50
N LEU A 132 18.33 -31.76 11.49
CA LEU A 132 17.87 -31.93 12.84
C LEU A 132 16.34 -31.80 12.78
N LEU A 133 15.65 -32.93 12.68
CA LEU A 133 14.41 -33.14 13.41
C LEU A 133 14.71 -32.67 14.83
N HIS A 134 14.40 -31.41 15.14
CA HIS A 134 14.40 -31.00 16.54
C HIS A 134 13.41 -31.93 17.23
N PRO A 135 13.88 -32.78 18.15
CA PRO A 135 13.01 -33.78 18.75
C PRO A 135 12.07 -33.03 19.70
N PHE A 136 10.78 -33.20 19.45
CA PHE A 136 9.63 -32.75 20.26
C PHE A 136 9.28 -31.25 20.22
N THR A 137 8.39 -30.88 19.30
CA THR A 137 7.52 -29.67 19.39
C THR A 137 6.19 -29.99 20.10
N GLY A 138 6.15 -31.12 20.80
CA GLY A 138 5.00 -31.55 21.57
C GLY A 138 4.73 -30.65 22.77
N THR A 139 3.52 -30.78 23.29
CA THR A 139 3.07 -30.11 24.50
C THR A 139 2.51 -31.16 25.45
N GLU A 140 2.71 -30.97 26.74
CA GLU A 140 2.03 -31.78 27.75
C GLU A 140 0.66 -31.17 28.05
N MET A 141 -0.34 -32.00 28.33
CA MET A 141 -1.65 -31.54 28.78
C MET A 141 -1.63 -31.39 30.30
N PRO A 142 -1.64 -30.16 30.87
CA PRO A 142 -1.56 -29.97 32.31
C PRO A 142 -2.94 -30.01 33.00
N CYS A 143 -4.03 -30.16 32.24
CA CYS A 143 -5.38 -30.01 32.76
C CYS A 143 -5.89 -31.29 33.44
N GLU A 144 -6.47 -31.12 34.63
CA GLU A 144 -7.04 -32.22 35.41
C GLU A 144 -8.50 -32.55 35.01
N ASP A 145 -9.35 -31.53 34.83
CA ASP A 145 -10.74 -31.73 34.38
C ASP A 145 -10.81 -31.68 32.85
N LEU A 146 -10.97 -32.85 32.24
CA LEU A 146 -11.13 -33.03 30.80
C LEU A 146 -12.58 -33.34 30.41
N SER A 147 -13.51 -33.33 31.36
CA SER A 147 -14.85 -33.87 31.16
C SER A 147 -15.72 -32.94 30.30
N PRO A 148 -16.53 -33.48 29.36
CA PRO A 148 -17.57 -32.71 28.69
C PRO A 148 -18.65 -32.26 29.69
N SER A 149 -19.58 -31.41 29.24
CA SER A 149 -20.74 -31.04 30.06
C SER A 149 -21.62 -32.28 30.34
N PRO A 150 -22.32 -32.34 31.50
CA PRO A 150 -23.20 -33.47 31.84
C PRO A 150 -24.30 -33.76 30.81
N SER A 151 -24.69 -32.73 30.05
CA SER A 151 -25.59 -32.81 28.91
C SER A 151 -25.09 -31.86 27.83
N THR A 152 -25.34 -32.18 26.56
CA THR A 152 -24.96 -31.30 25.44
C THR A 152 -25.54 -29.89 25.65
N PRO A 153 -24.71 -28.84 25.74
CA PRO A 153 -25.20 -27.51 26.04
C PRO A 153 -26.06 -26.99 24.87
N THR A 154 -27.06 -26.18 25.19
CA THR A 154 -27.93 -25.51 24.22
C THR A 154 -27.44 -24.12 23.85
N SER A 155 -26.49 -23.58 24.60
CA SER A 155 -25.91 -22.25 24.36
C SER A 155 -24.39 -22.32 24.27
N VAL A 156 -23.85 -21.54 23.34
CA VAL A 156 -22.41 -21.44 23.08
C VAL A 156 -21.65 -20.86 24.29
N HIS A 157 -22.34 -20.06 25.11
CA HIS A 157 -21.78 -19.46 26.34
C HIS A 157 -21.56 -20.47 27.47
N LYS A 158 -22.03 -21.71 27.32
CA LYS A 158 -21.83 -22.81 28.27
C LYS A 158 -21.02 -23.96 27.67
N LEU A 159 -20.26 -23.68 26.61
CA LEU A 159 -19.49 -24.67 25.88
C LEU A 159 -18.18 -24.97 26.63
N ARG A 160 -18.02 -26.21 27.12
CA ARG A 160 -16.73 -26.72 27.59
C ARG A 160 -15.92 -27.26 26.41
N PRO A 161 -14.59 -27.34 26.50
CA PRO A 161 -13.79 -27.91 25.42
C PRO A 161 -14.22 -29.32 24.99
N GLY A 162 -14.63 -30.17 25.95
CA GLY A 162 -15.11 -31.53 25.68
C GLY A 162 -16.48 -31.60 24.96
N ASP A 163 -17.23 -30.50 24.89
CA ASP A 163 -18.51 -30.45 24.18
C ASP A 163 -18.33 -30.27 22.68
N ILE A 164 -17.18 -29.78 22.23
CA ILE A 164 -16.85 -29.61 20.81
C ILE A 164 -16.71 -30.98 20.17
N LYS A 165 -17.43 -31.21 19.07
CA LYS A 165 -17.37 -32.45 18.31
C LYS A 165 -16.75 -32.28 16.93
N VAL A 166 -16.86 -31.08 16.35
CA VAL A 166 -16.37 -30.80 15.00
C VAL A 166 -15.44 -29.60 15.04
N VAL A 167 -14.25 -29.73 14.46
CA VAL A 167 -13.36 -28.60 14.16
C VAL A 167 -13.32 -28.35 12.66
N ALA A 168 -13.23 -27.09 12.24
CA ALA A 168 -13.11 -26.72 10.84
C ALA A 168 -12.25 -25.46 10.70
N ALA A 169 -11.68 -25.24 9.51
CA ALA A 169 -10.94 -24.02 9.25
C ALA A 169 -11.01 -23.55 7.79
N VAL A 170 -10.97 -22.23 7.61
CA VAL A 170 -10.83 -21.53 6.32
C VAL A 170 -9.74 -20.47 6.44
N GLY A 171 -9.07 -20.16 5.34
CA GLY A 171 -7.97 -19.21 5.33
C GLY A 171 -7.01 -19.37 4.16
N ASP A 172 -5.75 -18.99 4.38
CA ASP A 172 -4.67 -19.02 3.40
C ASP A 172 -3.68 -20.18 3.61
N SER A 173 -2.45 -20.01 3.12
CA SER A 173 -1.36 -20.98 3.17
C SER A 173 -0.90 -21.32 4.59
N LEU A 174 -1.02 -20.41 5.56
CA LEU A 174 -0.67 -20.72 6.96
C LEU A 174 -1.69 -21.69 7.58
N THR A 175 -2.98 -21.56 7.23
CA THR A 175 -4.04 -22.47 7.65
C THR A 175 -4.00 -23.79 6.87
N ALA A 176 -3.58 -23.77 5.61
CA ALA A 176 -3.36 -24.99 4.80
C ALA A 176 -2.11 -25.78 5.23
N GLY A 177 -1.16 -25.13 5.92
CA GLY A 177 0.05 -25.76 6.44
C GLY A 177 1.18 -25.87 5.42
N ASN A 178 1.35 -24.86 4.57
CA ASN A 178 2.43 -24.82 3.58
C ASN A 178 3.82 -24.90 4.24
N GLY A 179 4.65 -25.85 3.80
CA GLY A 179 6.08 -25.92 4.14
C GLY A 179 6.42 -26.10 5.62
N ILE A 180 5.50 -26.55 6.47
CA ILE A 180 5.70 -26.61 7.94
C ILE A 180 6.98 -27.36 8.36
N PRO A 181 7.26 -28.59 7.84
CA PRO A 181 8.46 -29.35 8.21
C PRO A 181 9.63 -29.10 7.25
N SER A 182 9.54 -28.07 6.39
CA SER A 182 10.54 -27.80 5.37
C SER A 182 11.90 -27.54 6.00
N SER A 183 12.91 -28.29 5.55
CA SER A 183 14.31 -27.98 5.84
C SER A 183 14.66 -26.59 5.28
N PRO A 184 15.54 -25.80 5.93
CA PRO A 184 15.96 -24.48 5.44
C PRO A 184 16.47 -24.46 3.99
N ASN A 185 16.95 -25.60 3.48
CA ASN A 185 17.49 -25.70 2.12
C ASN A 185 16.53 -26.34 1.11
N ASN A 186 15.32 -26.74 1.53
CA ASN A 186 14.35 -27.40 0.65
C ASN A 186 13.21 -26.44 0.29
N ILE A 187 13.53 -25.43 -0.52
CA ILE A 187 12.58 -24.38 -0.90
C ILE A 187 11.33 -24.96 -1.59
N LEU A 188 11.47 -26.04 -2.36
CA LEU A 188 10.35 -26.69 -3.05
C LEU A 188 9.32 -27.31 -2.11
N ASP A 189 9.71 -27.67 -0.89
CA ASP A 189 8.82 -28.23 0.12
C ASP A 189 7.77 -27.22 0.60
N VAL A 190 7.97 -25.93 0.36
CA VAL A 190 7.00 -24.88 0.67
C VAL A 190 5.71 -25.01 -0.17
N LEU A 191 5.78 -25.65 -1.35
CA LEU A 191 4.60 -25.97 -2.16
C LEU A 191 3.72 -27.04 -1.53
N ASN A 192 4.28 -27.86 -0.65
CA ASN A 192 3.57 -28.94 -0.01
C ASN A 192 2.71 -28.42 1.15
N GLN A 193 1.44 -28.80 1.16
CA GLN A 193 0.46 -28.40 2.16
C GLN A 193 0.33 -29.51 3.22
N TYR A 194 1.07 -29.36 4.33
CA TYR A 194 1.10 -30.28 5.47
C TYR A 194 -0.10 -30.05 6.39
N ARG A 195 -1.29 -30.37 5.87
CA ARG A 195 -2.56 -30.08 6.53
C ARG A 195 -2.66 -30.70 7.92
N GLY A 196 -2.06 -31.87 8.13
CA GLY A 196 -2.04 -32.56 9.42
C GLY A 196 -1.21 -31.86 10.50
N LEU A 197 -0.30 -30.95 10.13
CA LEU A 197 0.55 -30.18 11.04
C LEU A 197 0.06 -28.74 11.28
N SER A 198 -1.00 -28.31 10.59
CA SER A 198 -1.54 -26.95 10.69
C SER A 198 -1.99 -26.62 12.12
N TRP A 199 -1.48 -25.51 12.67
CA TRP A 199 -1.75 -25.05 14.04
C TRP A 199 -3.23 -25.04 14.43
N SER A 200 -4.12 -24.65 13.51
CA SER A 200 -5.55 -24.42 13.79
C SER A 200 -6.45 -25.62 13.54
N ILE A 201 -6.01 -26.61 12.73
CA ILE A 201 -6.91 -27.68 12.24
C ILE A 201 -6.22 -29.02 11.93
N GLY A 202 -4.90 -29.12 12.07
CA GLY A 202 -4.17 -30.37 11.87
C GLY A 202 -4.37 -31.37 13.00
N GLY A 203 -4.33 -32.67 12.70
CA GLY A 203 -4.53 -33.74 13.67
C GLY A 203 -3.60 -34.94 13.48
N ASP A 204 -2.43 -34.75 12.88
CA ASP A 204 -1.39 -35.79 12.83
C ASP A 204 -0.85 -36.09 14.23
N ASP A 205 -0.49 -37.35 14.45
CA ASP A 205 0.00 -37.88 15.72
C ASP A 205 -0.85 -37.47 16.95
N ASN A 206 -0.20 -37.04 18.04
CA ASN A 206 -0.84 -36.63 19.29
C ASN A 206 -0.18 -35.35 19.86
N LEU A 207 -0.75 -34.80 20.93
CA LEU A 207 -0.30 -33.54 21.52
C LEU A 207 1.17 -33.58 21.96
N THR A 208 1.66 -34.73 22.45
CA THR A 208 3.05 -34.88 22.93
C THR A 208 4.09 -34.89 21.81
N THR A 209 3.69 -34.95 20.54
CA THR A 209 4.60 -34.88 19.39
C THR A 209 4.29 -33.71 18.47
N VAL A 210 3.01 -33.45 18.20
CA VAL A 210 2.52 -32.43 17.28
C VAL A 210 1.45 -31.59 17.97
N THR A 211 1.81 -30.33 18.27
CA THR A 211 0.90 -29.40 18.94
C THR A 211 0.03 -28.66 17.94
N THR A 212 -1.26 -28.97 17.93
CA THR A 212 -2.30 -28.27 17.15
C THR A 212 -3.55 -28.12 18.00
N LEU A 213 -4.43 -27.19 17.64
CA LEU A 213 -5.71 -27.02 18.34
C LEU A 213 -6.54 -28.32 18.41
N PRO A 214 -6.68 -29.13 17.32
CA PRO A 214 -7.37 -30.41 17.43
C PRO A 214 -6.67 -31.42 18.34
N ASN A 215 -5.34 -31.49 18.35
CA ASN A 215 -4.63 -32.40 19.24
C ASN A 215 -4.77 -32.00 20.72
N ILE A 216 -4.90 -30.71 21.03
CA ILE A 216 -5.29 -30.24 22.36
C ILE A 216 -6.72 -30.70 22.68
N LEU A 217 -7.68 -30.48 21.78
CA LEU A 217 -9.10 -30.82 21.99
C LEU A 217 -9.36 -32.33 22.10
N LYS A 218 -8.57 -33.19 21.44
CA LYS A 218 -8.69 -34.66 21.53
C LYS A 218 -8.53 -35.20 22.96
N HIS A 219 -7.83 -34.49 23.84
CA HIS A 219 -7.75 -34.85 25.27
C HIS A 219 -9.08 -34.64 26.00
N PHE A 220 -9.88 -33.65 25.58
CA PHE A 220 -11.20 -33.37 26.14
C PHE A 220 -12.31 -34.18 25.45
N ASN A 221 -12.15 -34.48 24.17
CA ASN A 221 -13.07 -35.32 23.40
C ASN A 221 -12.31 -36.22 22.41
N GLN A 222 -12.17 -37.50 22.74
CA GLN A 222 -11.50 -38.47 21.87
C GLN A 222 -12.26 -38.78 20.58
N ASN A 223 -13.55 -38.44 20.51
CA ASN A 223 -14.39 -38.61 19.31
C ASN A 223 -14.45 -37.35 18.44
N LEU A 224 -13.55 -36.37 18.68
CA LEU A 224 -13.46 -35.17 17.85
C LEU A 224 -13.29 -35.55 16.37
N THR A 225 -13.99 -34.84 15.48
CA THR A 225 -13.85 -34.99 14.04
C THR A 225 -13.64 -33.64 13.37
N GLY A 226 -13.32 -33.63 12.08
CA GLY A 226 -13.20 -32.41 11.26
C GLY A 226 -11.76 -32.01 10.93
N TYR A 227 -10.80 -32.45 11.75
CA TYR A 227 -9.39 -32.13 11.57
C TYR A 227 -8.78 -32.77 10.31
N SER A 228 -7.76 -32.11 9.77
CA SER A 228 -6.99 -32.62 8.63
C SER A 228 -5.83 -33.51 9.06
N VAL A 229 -5.39 -34.41 8.18
CA VAL A 229 -4.27 -35.34 8.42
C VAL A 229 -3.36 -35.39 7.19
N GLY A 230 -2.07 -35.65 7.37
CA GLY A 230 -1.10 -35.78 6.30
C GLY A 230 -1.02 -34.55 5.39
N MET A 231 -0.87 -34.79 4.09
CA MET A 231 -0.64 -33.75 3.08
C MET A 231 -1.74 -33.74 2.03
N GLY A 232 -2.05 -32.56 1.47
CA GLY A 232 -2.96 -32.44 0.33
C GLY A 232 -3.55 -31.05 0.13
N LYS A 233 -4.25 -30.85 -1.00
CA LYS A 233 -5.03 -29.63 -1.31
C LYS A 233 -6.42 -29.67 -0.65
N GLN A 234 -7.17 -28.57 -0.70
CA GLN A 234 -8.47 -28.41 -0.03
C GLN A 234 -9.52 -29.46 -0.43
N ASP A 235 -9.37 -30.03 -1.62
CA ASP A 235 -10.30 -31.04 -2.15
C ASP A 235 -9.86 -32.49 -1.90
N THR A 236 -8.66 -32.68 -1.33
CA THR A 236 -8.16 -34.00 -0.98
C THR A 236 -8.87 -34.56 0.25
N PRO A 237 -9.06 -35.89 0.36
CA PRO A 237 -9.63 -36.51 1.56
C PRO A 237 -8.93 -36.13 2.87
N GLN A 238 -7.60 -35.94 2.80
CA GLN A 238 -6.70 -35.53 3.88
C GLN A 238 -7.06 -34.16 4.48
N ALA A 239 -7.57 -33.24 3.66
CA ALA A 239 -7.93 -31.91 4.11
C ALA A 239 -9.19 -31.90 4.97
N PHE A 240 -10.08 -32.88 4.80
CA PHE A 240 -11.37 -32.97 5.45
C PHE A 240 -12.13 -31.63 5.55
N LEU A 241 -12.18 -30.97 6.73
CA LEU A 241 -12.82 -29.65 6.93
C LEU A 241 -11.83 -28.47 6.98
N ASN A 242 -10.57 -28.68 6.67
CA ASN A 242 -9.63 -27.62 6.35
C ASN A 242 -9.84 -27.20 4.88
N GLN A 243 -10.59 -26.13 4.66
CA GLN A 243 -10.88 -25.59 3.33
C GLN A 243 -10.00 -24.39 2.96
N ALA A 244 -8.93 -24.14 3.72
CA ALA A 244 -7.96 -23.09 3.40
C ALA A 244 -7.24 -23.37 2.08
N VAL A 245 -6.93 -22.29 1.34
CA VAL A 245 -6.31 -22.35 0.00
C VAL A 245 -5.06 -21.48 -0.02
N ALA A 246 -3.96 -22.01 -0.53
CA ALA A 246 -2.71 -21.25 -0.61
C ALA A 246 -2.88 -20.02 -1.53
N GLY A 247 -2.33 -18.87 -1.10
CA GLY A 247 -2.46 -17.60 -1.83
C GLY A 247 -3.86 -16.95 -1.79
N ALA A 248 -4.81 -17.53 -1.04
CA ALA A 248 -6.16 -16.97 -0.87
C ALA A 248 -6.14 -15.61 -0.18
N LYS A 249 -7.12 -14.80 -0.53
CA LYS A 249 -7.36 -13.45 -0.01
C LYS A 249 -8.74 -13.37 0.63
N SER A 250 -9.09 -12.23 1.21
CA SER A 250 -10.40 -12.02 1.86
C SER A 250 -11.58 -12.40 0.96
N LYS A 251 -11.57 -12.00 -0.31
CA LYS A 251 -12.62 -12.32 -1.31
C LYS A 251 -12.85 -13.82 -1.54
N ASP A 252 -11.86 -14.66 -1.23
CA ASP A 252 -11.92 -16.11 -1.44
C ASP A 252 -12.54 -16.85 -0.25
N LEU A 253 -12.78 -16.18 0.88
CA LEU A 253 -13.35 -16.79 2.09
C LEU A 253 -14.77 -17.34 1.87
N LEU A 254 -15.65 -16.57 1.23
CA LEU A 254 -17.05 -16.97 1.05
C LEU A 254 -17.17 -18.28 0.24
N PRO A 255 -16.46 -18.46 -0.89
CA PRO A 255 -16.35 -19.76 -1.55
C PRO A 255 -15.86 -20.89 -0.63
N GLN A 256 -14.79 -20.67 0.14
CA GLN A 256 -14.26 -21.69 1.07
C GLN A 256 -15.29 -22.11 2.12
N VAL A 257 -16.01 -21.15 2.71
CA VAL A 257 -17.04 -21.42 3.72
C VAL A 257 -18.24 -22.13 3.12
N LYS A 258 -18.67 -21.79 1.90
CA LYS A 258 -19.74 -22.52 1.21
C LYS A 258 -19.38 -23.99 0.99
N ALA A 259 -18.14 -24.26 0.55
CA ALA A 259 -17.64 -25.62 0.41
C ALA A 259 -17.56 -26.34 1.76
N LEU A 260 -17.08 -25.67 2.80
CA LEU A 260 -17.01 -26.19 4.16
C LEU A 260 -18.40 -26.61 4.69
N VAL A 261 -19.41 -25.73 4.56
CA VAL A 261 -20.78 -26.01 5.00
C VAL A 261 -21.40 -27.16 4.22
N ALA A 262 -21.18 -27.22 2.90
CA ALA A 262 -21.66 -28.33 2.07
C ALA A 262 -21.05 -29.67 2.52
N ARG A 263 -19.74 -29.70 2.80
CA ARG A 263 -19.04 -30.89 3.32
C ARG A 263 -19.62 -31.33 4.66
N MET A 264 -19.79 -30.40 5.61
CA MET A 264 -20.39 -30.72 6.92
C MET A 264 -21.82 -31.26 6.81
N LYS A 265 -22.65 -30.73 5.90
CA LYS A 265 -24.02 -31.21 5.68
C LYS A 265 -24.06 -32.62 5.03
N SER A 266 -23.03 -32.97 4.26
CA SER A 266 -22.96 -34.25 3.53
C SER A 266 -22.31 -35.40 4.30
N ASP A 267 -21.52 -35.11 5.34
CA ASP A 267 -20.76 -36.15 6.06
C ASP A 267 -21.60 -36.80 7.17
N SER A 268 -21.82 -38.12 7.06
CA SER A 268 -22.64 -38.89 8.01
C SER A 268 -22.05 -38.97 9.42
N ARG A 269 -20.78 -38.61 9.63
CA ARG A 269 -20.14 -38.56 10.96
C ARG A 269 -20.50 -37.29 11.71
N ILE A 270 -21.04 -36.28 11.03
CA ILE A 270 -21.38 -34.98 11.59
C ILE A 270 -22.89 -34.84 11.66
N ASN A 271 -23.43 -34.68 12.87
CA ASN A 271 -24.79 -34.19 13.00
C ASN A 271 -24.77 -32.66 12.84
N PHE A 272 -25.07 -32.21 11.63
CA PHE A 272 -25.00 -30.79 11.26
C PHE A 272 -25.88 -29.90 12.16
N GLU A 273 -27.00 -30.41 12.67
CA GLU A 273 -27.90 -29.63 13.53
C GLU A 273 -27.49 -29.66 15.00
N SER A 274 -27.04 -30.80 15.52
CA SER A 274 -26.86 -30.99 16.97
C SER A 274 -25.42 -30.88 17.48
N ASP A 275 -24.42 -31.12 16.64
CA ASP A 275 -23.03 -31.16 17.10
C ASP A 275 -22.45 -29.75 17.25
N TRP A 276 -21.65 -29.50 18.29
CA TRP A 276 -20.95 -28.22 18.42
C TRP A 276 -19.75 -28.15 17.49
N LYS A 277 -19.68 -27.05 16.72
CA LYS A 277 -18.65 -26.78 15.72
C LYS A 277 -17.75 -25.64 16.19
N LEU A 278 -16.45 -25.85 16.12
CA LEU A 278 -15.45 -24.80 16.30
C LEU A 278 -14.82 -24.48 14.95
N ILE A 279 -15.05 -23.28 14.43
CA ILE A 279 -14.60 -22.87 13.09
C ILE A 279 -13.54 -21.79 13.23
N THR A 280 -12.32 -22.02 12.74
CA THR A 280 -11.26 -21.01 12.73
C THR A 280 -11.16 -20.32 11.38
N VAL A 281 -11.22 -18.99 11.38
CA VAL A 281 -11.09 -18.12 10.20
C VAL A 281 -9.82 -17.28 10.35
N PHE A 282 -8.90 -17.38 9.40
CA PHE A 282 -7.67 -16.59 9.39
C PHE A 282 -7.28 -16.21 7.96
N ILE A 283 -7.31 -14.90 7.64
CA ILE A 283 -7.03 -14.36 6.31
C ILE A 283 -6.49 -12.92 6.40
N GLY A 284 -5.80 -12.47 5.35
CA GLY A 284 -5.45 -11.06 5.15
C GLY A 284 -3.98 -10.82 4.82
N GLY A 285 -3.10 -11.79 5.05
CA GLY A 285 -1.69 -11.67 4.70
C GLY A 285 -1.49 -11.40 3.20
N ASN A 286 -2.16 -12.19 2.34
CA ASN A 286 -2.07 -12.02 0.89
C ASN A 286 -2.72 -10.72 0.39
N ASP A 287 -3.74 -10.19 1.07
CA ASP A 287 -4.35 -8.90 0.76
C ASP A 287 -3.33 -7.76 0.99
N LEU A 288 -2.60 -7.80 2.11
CA LEU A 288 -1.51 -6.85 2.40
C LEU A 288 -0.35 -6.98 1.41
N CYS A 289 0.01 -8.22 1.08
CA CYS A 289 1.09 -8.55 0.15
C CYS A 289 0.85 -8.05 -1.28
N ASP A 290 -0.41 -7.89 -1.70
CA ASP A 290 -0.79 -7.44 -3.05
C ASP A 290 -1.41 -6.01 -3.07
N HIS A 291 -1.54 -5.33 -1.92
CA HIS A 291 -2.22 -4.02 -1.82
C HIS A 291 -1.71 -2.98 -2.85
N CYS A 292 -0.40 -2.91 -3.05
CA CYS A 292 0.23 -1.98 -3.98
C CYS A 292 -0.07 -2.26 -5.47
N TYR A 293 -0.61 -3.42 -5.82
CA TYR A 293 -1.09 -3.70 -7.18
C TYR A 293 -2.50 -3.18 -7.43
N ASN A 294 -3.35 -3.18 -6.40
CA ASN A 294 -4.72 -2.69 -6.50
C ASN A 294 -5.23 -2.25 -5.13
N SER A 295 -4.97 -1.00 -4.78
CA SER A 295 -5.31 -0.45 -3.46
C SER A 295 -6.81 -0.38 -3.19
N LEU A 296 -7.65 -0.44 -4.23
CA LEU A 296 -9.11 -0.47 -4.11
C LEU A 296 -9.60 -1.86 -3.71
N LEU A 297 -9.14 -2.89 -4.42
CA LEU A 297 -9.55 -4.28 -4.19
C LEU A 297 -9.05 -4.84 -2.85
N TYR A 298 -7.95 -4.27 -2.36
CA TYR A 298 -7.34 -4.58 -1.06
C TYR A 298 -7.47 -3.38 -0.11
N SER A 299 -8.60 -2.67 -0.18
CA SER A 299 -8.97 -1.62 0.77
C SER A 299 -9.48 -2.23 2.07
N VAL A 300 -9.56 -1.41 3.12
CA VAL A 300 -10.14 -1.81 4.42
C VAL A 300 -11.60 -2.21 4.22
N GLU A 301 -12.32 -1.46 3.40
CA GLU A 301 -13.74 -1.67 3.11
C GLU A 301 -13.96 -3.01 2.42
N ASP A 302 -13.23 -3.32 1.35
CA ASP A 302 -13.38 -4.58 0.63
C ASP A 302 -12.95 -5.77 1.51
N TYR A 303 -11.86 -5.64 2.28
CA TYR A 303 -11.44 -6.67 3.23
C TYR A 303 -12.55 -6.97 4.25
N ILE A 304 -13.11 -5.95 4.89
CA ILE A 304 -14.16 -6.10 5.90
C ILE A 304 -15.46 -6.60 5.28
N HIS A 305 -15.84 -6.12 4.10
CA HIS A 305 -17.01 -6.60 3.37
C HIS A 305 -16.93 -8.10 3.08
N ASN A 306 -15.78 -8.57 2.60
CA ASN A 306 -15.56 -9.99 2.30
C ASN A 306 -15.61 -10.86 3.56
N VAL A 307 -15.01 -10.39 4.67
CA VAL A 307 -15.08 -11.08 5.97
C VAL A 307 -16.50 -11.09 6.51
N GLN A 308 -17.21 -9.96 6.43
CA GLN A 308 -18.60 -9.83 6.86
C GLN A 308 -19.52 -10.78 6.09
N ASP A 309 -19.47 -10.78 4.75
CA ASP A 309 -20.26 -11.70 3.91
C ASP A 309 -20.06 -13.17 4.31
N THR A 310 -18.83 -13.51 4.68
CA THR A 310 -18.45 -14.85 5.14
C THR A 310 -19.09 -15.18 6.50
N LEU A 311 -19.01 -14.27 7.47
CA LEU A 311 -19.57 -14.45 8.80
C LEU A 311 -21.10 -14.43 8.79
N ASP A 312 -21.71 -13.56 7.98
CA ASP A 312 -23.16 -13.49 7.78
C ASP A 312 -23.70 -14.81 7.21
N TYR A 313 -22.99 -15.41 6.25
CA TYR A 313 -23.32 -16.73 5.74
C TYR A 313 -23.20 -17.83 6.82
N LEU A 314 -22.14 -17.84 7.62
CA LEU A 314 -21.99 -18.80 8.73
C LEU A 314 -23.10 -18.64 9.77
N HIS A 315 -23.38 -17.41 10.21
CA HIS A 315 -24.40 -17.10 11.20
C HIS A 315 -25.80 -17.55 10.74
N LYS A 316 -26.07 -17.40 9.43
CA LYS A 316 -27.31 -17.85 8.81
C LYS A 316 -27.41 -19.38 8.68
N GLU A 317 -26.35 -20.03 8.23
CA GLU A 317 -26.42 -21.43 7.76
C GLU A 317 -25.97 -22.48 8.79
N VAL A 318 -25.17 -22.10 9.79
CA VAL A 318 -24.52 -23.06 10.70
C VAL A 318 -25.10 -22.93 12.11
N PRO A 319 -25.84 -23.93 12.61
CA PRO A 319 -26.27 -23.98 13.99
C PRO A 319 -25.14 -24.47 14.90
N ARG A 320 -25.21 -24.14 16.20
CA ARG A 320 -24.27 -24.62 17.23
C ARG A 320 -22.80 -24.41 16.86
N ALA A 321 -22.40 -23.17 16.63
CA ALA A 321 -21.03 -22.84 16.24
C ALA A 321 -20.39 -21.75 17.11
N LEU A 322 -19.12 -21.95 17.44
CA LEU A 322 -18.23 -20.89 17.88
C LEU A 322 -17.24 -20.62 16.76
N VAL A 323 -17.19 -19.39 16.28
CA VAL A 323 -16.25 -18.97 15.24
C VAL A 323 -15.08 -18.24 15.89
N ASN A 324 -13.88 -18.81 15.79
CA ASN A 324 -12.63 -18.12 16.08
C ASN A 324 -12.25 -17.26 14.89
N LEU A 325 -12.38 -15.94 15.01
CA LEU A 325 -11.92 -14.98 14.01
C LEU A 325 -10.56 -14.44 14.42
N VAL A 326 -9.50 -14.91 13.76
CA VAL A 326 -8.12 -14.56 14.11
C VAL A 326 -7.71 -13.31 13.34
N GLU A 327 -7.21 -12.29 14.05
CA GLU A 327 -6.77 -11.06 13.41
C GLU A 327 -5.61 -11.31 12.44
N PRO A 328 -5.56 -10.58 11.30
CA PRO A 328 -4.41 -10.66 10.41
C PRO A 328 -3.15 -10.25 11.16
N LEU A 329 -2.07 -11.01 10.95
CA LEU A 329 -0.83 -10.74 11.64
C LEU A 329 -0.27 -9.36 11.30
N HIS A 330 0.39 -8.74 12.27
CA HIS A 330 1.26 -7.60 12.00
C HIS A 330 2.45 -8.07 11.15
N ILE A 331 2.41 -7.81 9.85
CA ILE A 331 3.29 -8.47 8.87
C ILE A 331 4.67 -7.79 8.75
N LEU A 332 4.77 -6.50 9.11
CA LEU A 332 5.99 -5.71 8.93
C LEU A 332 7.23 -6.26 9.66
N PRO A 333 7.15 -6.75 10.91
CA PRO A 333 8.30 -7.33 11.59
C PRO A 333 8.94 -8.51 10.84
N LEU A 334 8.17 -9.23 10.01
CA LEU A 334 8.70 -10.35 9.20
C LEU A 334 9.66 -9.87 8.10
N ARG A 335 9.58 -8.60 7.69
CA ARG A 335 10.50 -7.99 6.73
C ARG A 335 11.96 -8.08 7.19
N ASP A 336 12.22 -8.06 8.50
CA ASP A 336 13.58 -8.07 9.03
C ASP A 336 14.35 -9.33 8.62
N MET A 337 13.67 -10.48 8.44
CA MET A 337 14.25 -11.73 7.93
C MET A 337 14.85 -11.59 6.53
N HIS A 338 14.33 -10.63 5.74
CA HIS A 338 14.74 -10.39 4.37
C HIS A 338 15.73 -9.23 4.22
N THR A 339 16.09 -8.58 5.33
CA THR A 339 17.08 -7.48 5.37
C THR A 339 18.47 -7.92 5.82
N ASP A 340 18.60 -9.06 6.50
CA ASP A 340 19.88 -9.61 6.94
C ASP A 340 20.38 -10.71 5.96
N PRO A 341 21.39 -10.42 5.12
CA PRO A 341 21.90 -11.39 4.14
C PRO A 341 22.56 -12.61 4.80
N SER A 342 22.96 -12.53 6.08
CA SER A 342 23.58 -13.66 6.79
C SER A 342 22.62 -14.83 7.01
N LEU A 343 21.30 -14.58 6.98
CA LEU A 343 20.27 -15.59 7.17
C LEU A 343 20.05 -16.47 5.94
N LYS A 344 20.56 -16.04 4.76
CA LYS A 344 20.40 -16.71 3.47
C LYS A 344 18.93 -17.00 3.13
N CYS A 345 18.04 -16.09 3.50
CA CYS A 345 16.64 -16.17 3.13
C CYS A 345 16.47 -15.91 1.62
N PRO A 346 15.59 -16.63 0.92
CA PRO A 346 15.35 -16.41 -0.50
C PRO A 346 14.50 -15.15 -0.72
N THR A 347 15.07 -13.97 -0.44
CA THR A 347 14.36 -12.68 -0.55
C THR A 347 13.81 -12.43 -1.95
N TRP A 348 14.46 -12.94 -2.99
CA TRP A 348 13.95 -12.88 -4.37
C TRP A 348 12.57 -13.56 -4.52
N LEU A 349 12.30 -14.63 -3.77
CA LEU A 349 11.03 -15.35 -3.80
C LEU A 349 9.94 -14.54 -3.09
N VAL A 350 10.26 -14.01 -1.91
CA VAL A 350 9.29 -13.25 -1.11
C VAL A 350 9.01 -11.89 -1.75
N ASN A 351 9.93 -11.34 -2.54
CA ASN A 351 9.66 -10.20 -3.42
C ASN A 351 8.56 -10.49 -4.44
N ILE A 352 8.37 -11.75 -4.87
CA ILE A 352 7.31 -12.15 -5.80
C ILE A 352 6.00 -12.41 -5.05
N LEU A 353 6.07 -12.99 -3.86
CA LEU A 353 4.90 -13.38 -3.08
C LEU A 353 4.29 -12.21 -2.30
N CYS A 354 5.14 -11.33 -1.75
CA CYS A 354 4.77 -10.22 -0.88
C CYS A 354 5.53 -8.92 -1.21
N PRO A 355 5.49 -8.46 -2.47
CA PRO A 355 6.23 -7.29 -2.94
C PRO A 355 5.92 -6.03 -2.14
N CYS A 356 4.65 -5.84 -1.79
CA CYS A 356 4.19 -4.62 -1.12
C CYS A 356 4.73 -4.49 0.31
N VAL A 357 5.17 -5.59 0.93
CA VAL A 357 5.79 -5.57 2.27
C VAL A 357 7.31 -5.50 2.16
N ILE A 358 7.93 -6.28 1.26
CA ILE A 358 9.39 -6.43 1.22
C ILE A 358 10.08 -5.31 0.42
N LEU A 359 9.55 -4.93 -0.74
CA LEU A 359 10.20 -3.97 -1.65
C LEU A 359 10.28 -2.53 -1.12
N PRO A 360 9.30 -2.00 -0.36
CA PRO A 360 9.40 -0.65 0.16
C PRO A 360 10.68 -0.41 0.98
N LYS A 361 11.31 0.74 0.73
CA LYS A 361 12.47 1.20 1.51
C LYS A 361 12.06 1.42 2.97
N ALA A 362 13.00 1.20 3.88
CA ALA A 362 12.81 1.54 5.29
C ALA A 362 12.42 3.02 5.42
N ASN A 363 11.46 3.31 6.31
CA ASN A 363 10.93 4.67 6.55
C ASN A 363 10.30 5.35 5.30
N SER A 364 9.91 4.58 4.28
CA SER A 364 9.20 5.12 3.12
C SER A 364 7.71 5.27 3.39
N LYS A 365 7.06 6.23 2.70
CA LYS A 365 5.60 6.40 2.72
C LYS A 365 4.87 5.12 2.29
N ALA A 366 5.44 4.38 1.33
CA ALA A 366 4.88 3.10 0.89
C ALA A 366 4.88 2.05 2.02
N LEU A 367 5.95 1.96 2.81
CA LEU A 367 5.98 1.04 3.96
C LEU A 367 5.00 1.47 5.06
N GLN A 368 4.90 2.79 5.31
CA GLN A 368 3.93 3.34 6.26
C GLN A 368 2.48 3.08 5.84
N MET A 369 2.16 3.18 4.53
CA MET A 369 0.83 2.85 4.02
C MET A 369 0.44 1.40 4.29
N VAL A 370 1.39 0.45 4.15
CA VAL A 370 1.11 -0.96 4.45
C VAL A 370 0.95 -1.20 5.95
N GLU A 371 1.75 -0.51 6.79
CA GLU A 371 1.54 -0.53 8.25
C GLU A 371 0.14 -0.03 8.60
N ASP A 372 -0.22 1.16 8.14
CA ASP A 372 -1.51 1.78 8.42
C ASP A 372 -2.65 0.87 7.94
N LEU A 373 -2.54 0.29 6.73
CA LEU A 373 -3.54 -0.65 6.21
C LEU A 373 -3.69 -1.89 7.10
N ASN A 374 -2.59 -2.51 7.51
CA ASN A 374 -2.59 -3.68 8.39
C ASN A 374 -3.27 -3.36 9.72
N ARG A 375 -2.99 -2.19 10.30
CA ARG A 375 -3.64 -1.71 11.54
C ARG A 375 -5.13 -1.44 11.34
N HIS A 376 -5.52 -0.87 10.21
CA HIS A 376 -6.93 -0.65 9.90
C HIS A 376 -7.70 -1.94 9.68
N TYR A 377 -7.11 -2.98 9.08
CA TYR A 377 -7.74 -4.31 8.99
C TYR A 377 -8.01 -4.89 10.38
N GLN A 378 -7.01 -4.88 11.26
CA GLN A 378 -7.14 -5.37 12.64
C GLN A 378 -8.23 -4.61 13.39
N LYS A 379 -8.20 -3.27 13.34
CA LYS A 379 -9.18 -2.39 14.00
C LYS A 379 -10.60 -2.62 13.48
N SER A 380 -10.79 -2.61 12.16
CA SER A 380 -12.13 -2.69 11.57
C SER A 380 -12.76 -4.06 11.74
N LEU A 381 -11.94 -5.12 11.77
CA LEU A 381 -12.39 -6.47 12.09
C LEU A 381 -12.83 -6.56 13.55
N HIS A 382 -12.12 -5.88 14.46
CA HIS A 382 -12.56 -5.68 15.84
C HIS A 382 -13.91 -4.97 15.95
N GLU A 383 -14.08 -3.84 15.27
CA GLU A 383 -15.33 -3.08 15.25
C GLU A 383 -16.51 -3.89 14.68
N LEU A 384 -16.28 -4.72 13.65
CA LEU A 384 -17.31 -5.59 13.07
C LEU A 384 -17.90 -6.55 14.12
N VAL A 385 -17.06 -7.16 14.96
CA VAL A 385 -17.52 -8.11 16.00
C VAL A 385 -18.08 -7.37 17.21
N GLU A 386 -17.47 -6.25 17.62
CA GLU A 386 -17.97 -5.40 18.72
C GLU A 386 -19.36 -4.81 18.44
N SER A 387 -19.83 -4.80 17.19
CA SER A 387 -21.22 -4.45 16.85
C SER A 387 -22.26 -5.37 17.51
N GLY A 388 -21.86 -6.58 17.94
CA GLY A 388 -22.74 -7.60 18.50
C GLY A 388 -23.66 -8.29 17.48
N GLN A 389 -23.48 -8.05 16.17
CA GLN A 389 -24.41 -8.56 15.14
C GLN A 389 -24.50 -10.09 15.06
N TYR A 390 -23.48 -10.81 15.55
CA TYR A 390 -23.40 -12.27 15.51
C TYR A 390 -23.86 -12.95 16.80
N ASP A 391 -24.28 -12.18 17.81
CA ASP A 391 -24.73 -12.68 19.12
C ASP A 391 -26.25 -12.62 19.28
N THR A 392 -26.98 -12.67 18.16
CA THR A 392 -28.45 -12.62 18.13
C THR A 392 -29.12 -13.96 18.45
N ARG A 393 -28.36 -15.06 18.49
CA ARG A 393 -28.82 -16.41 18.82
C ARG A 393 -27.92 -17.04 19.87
N SER A 394 -28.50 -17.82 20.78
CA SER A 394 -27.74 -18.38 21.91
C SER A 394 -26.76 -19.49 21.53
N ASP A 395 -26.88 -20.04 20.32
CA ASP A 395 -26.09 -21.16 19.82
C ASP A 395 -25.09 -20.79 18.73
N PHE A 396 -24.84 -19.50 18.52
CA PHE A 396 -23.80 -19.02 17.62
C PHE A 396 -23.10 -17.81 18.25
N THR A 397 -21.79 -17.68 18.04
CA THR A 397 -21.05 -16.46 18.38
C THR A 397 -19.78 -16.40 17.54
N VAL A 398 -19.30 -15.18 17.29
CA VAL A 398 -17.97 -14.91 16.71
C VAL A 398 -17.11 -14.30 17.79
N VAL A 399 -15.93 -14.87 18.03
CA VAL A 399 -14.97 -14.39 19.02
C VAL A 399 -13.68 -14.04 18.32
N ILE A 400 -13.23 -12.79 18.50
CA ILE A 400 -11.93 -12.35 18.01
C ILE A 400 -10.81 -12.93 18.85
N GLN A 401 -9.78 -13.42 18.16
CA GLN A 401 -8.55 -13.92 18.76
C GLN A 401 -7.38 -13.01 18.33
N PRO A 402 -7.05 -11.94 19.11
CA PRO A 402 -6.14 -10.89 18.66
C PRO A 402 -4.66 -11.20 18.88
N PHE A 403 -4.28 -12.42 19.25
CA PHE A 403 -2.90 -12.73 19.65
C PHE A 403 -1.84 -12.46 18.57
N PHE A 404 -2.22 -12.21 17.31
CA PHE A 404 -1.31 -11.76 16.24
C PHE A 404 -1.27 -10.24 15.99
N ARG A 405 -1.99 -9.45 16.80
CA ARG A 405 -2.05 -8.00 16.64
C ARG A 405 -0.67 -7.36 16.74
N GLU A 406 0.17 -7.87 17.65
CA GLU A 406 1.59 -7.57 17.72
C GLU A 406 2.43 -8.83 17.59
N ILE A 407 3.56 -8.75 16.89
CA ILE A 407 4.49 -9.87 16.71
C ILE A 407 5.87 -9.52 17.27
N VAL A 408 6.42 -10.41 18.09
CA VAL A 408 7.83 -10.36 18.48
C VAL A 408 8.59 -11.48 17.77
N VAL A 409 9.40 -11.09 16.79
CA VAL A 409 10.21 -12.04 15.99
C VAL A 409 11.38 -12.56 16.84
N PRO A 410 11.62 -13.87 16.87
CA PRO A 410 12.61 -14.46 17.77
C PRO A 410 14.04 -14.19 17.31
N LYS A 411 14.94 -14.00 18.27
CA LYS A 411 16.37 -13.74 18.06
C LYS A 411 17.22 -14.78 18.77
N LEU A 412 18.33 -15.15 18.15
CA LEU A 412 19.40 -15.95 18.74
C LEU A 412 20.16 -15.14 19.82
N PRO A 413 20.95 -15.80 20.69
CA PRO A 413 21.75 -15.11 21.71
C PRO A 413 22.74 -14.07 21.17
N ASP A 414 23.15 -14.19 19.91
CA ASP A 414 24.03 -13.25 19.22
C ASP A 414 23.28 -12.05 18.61
N GLY A 415 21.97 -11.96 18.80
CA GLY A 415 21.11 -10.87 18.33
C GLY A 415 20.58 -11.04 16.91
N ARG A 416 21.04 -12.04 16.14
CA ARG A 416 20.49 -12.34 14.80
C ARG A 416 19.10 -12.97 14.92
N LEU A 417 18.29 -12.86 13.88
CA LEU A 417 16.97 -13.47 13.87
C LEU A 417 17.07 -15.01 13.83
N ASP A 418 16.19 -15.68 14.56
CA ASP A 418 16.17 -17.15 14.64
C ASP A 418 15.33 -17.74 13.49
N ARG A 419 16.04 -18.15 12.42
CA ARG A 419 15.45 -18.80 11.24
C ARG A 419 14.71 -20.11 11.56
N SER A 420 14.94 -20.75 12.71
CA SER A 420 14.29 -22.03 13.07
C SER A 420 12.77 -21.93 13.24
N PHE A 421 12.22 -20.72 13.38
CA PHE A 421 10.78 -20.46 13.44
C PHE A 421 10.10 -20.33 12.06
N PHE A 422 10.87 -20.39 10.98
CA PHE A 422 10.39 -20.19 9.62
C PHE A 422 10.70 -21.39 8.73
N SER A 423 9.88 -21.60 7.72
CA SER A 423 10.09 -22.56 6.64
C SER A 423 11.24 -22.12 5.73
N ALA A 424 11.56 -22.91 4.69
CA ALA A 424 12.69 -22.64 3.79
C ALA A 424 12.67 -21.24 3.16
N ASP A 425 11.48 -20.69 2.92
CA ASP A 425 11.28 -19.38 2.29
C ASP A 425 11.49 -18.18 3.22
N CYS A 426 11.70 -18.41 4.53
CA CYS A 426 11.72 -17.38 5.57
C CYS A 426 10.44 -16.52 5.66
N PHE A 427 9.32 -17.01 5.14
CA PHE A 427 8.03 -16.31 5.12
C PHE A 427 6.93 -17.16 5.77
N HIS A 428 6.78 -18.41 5.33
CA HIS A 428 5.93 -19.36 6.03
C HIS A 428 6.55 -19.81 7.35
N LEU A 429 5.70 -20.24 8.28
CA LEU A 429 6.07 -20.54 9.65
C LEU A 429 6.35 -22.03 9.84
N SER A 430 7.47 -22.34 10.49
CA SER A 430 7.89 -23.73 10.75
C SER A 430 7.03 -24.41 11.80
N GLN A 431 7.21 -25.72 11.99
CA GLN A 431 6.52 -26.48 13.04
C GLN A 431 6.71 -25.88 14.45
N LYS A 432 7.84 -25.24 14.73
CA LYS A 432 8.13 -24.57 16.00
C LYS A 432 7.21 -23.35 16.22
N ALA A 433 7.05 -22.52 15.19
CA ALA A 433 6.14 -21.38 15.24
C ALA A 433 4.67 -21.85 15.27
N GLN A 434 4.30 -22.82 14.44
CA GLN A 434 2.95 -23.41 14.40
C GLN A 434 2.51 -23.96 15.78
N THR A 435 3.44 -24.58 16.50
CA THR A 435 3.22 -25.04 17.89
C THR A 435 2.84 -23.89 18.82
N LEU A 436 3.58 -22.78 18.77
CA LEU A 436 3.28 -21.61 19.59
C LEU A 436 1.96 -20.95 19.18
N MET A 437 1.65 -20.91 17.89
CA MET A 437 0.36 -20.40 17.39
C MET A 437 -0.82 -21.21 17.91
N ALA A 438 -0.71 -22.55 17.93
CA ALA A 438 -1.75 -23.43 18.48
C ALA A 438 -1.96 -23.21 19.98
N ARG A 439 -0.88 -23.05 20.74
CA ARG A 439 -0.92 -22.75 22.18
C ARG A 439 -1.51 -21.37 22.45
N SER A 440 -1.14 -20.37 21.67
CA SER A 440 -1.69 -19.02 21.77
C SER A 440 -3.18 -19.00 21.47
N LEU A 441 -3.64 -19.65 20.40
CA LEU A 441 -5.06 -19.76 20.09
C LEU A 441 -5.85 -20.43 21.22
N TRP A 442 -5.34 -21.55 21.74
CA TRP A 442 -5.96 -22.25 22.85
C TRP A 442 -6.09 -21.35 24.10
N ASN A 443 -4.99 -20.69 24.50
CA ASN A 443 -5.01 -19.80 25.65
C ASN A 443 -5.95 -18.62 25.44
N ASN A 444 -5.94 -18.03 24.25
CA ASN A 444 -6.78 -16.89 23.91
C ASN A 444 -8.28 -17.25 23.91
N MET A 445 -8.63 -18.47 23.55
CA MET A 445 -10.00 -19.00 23.69
C MET A 445 -10.46 -19.11 25.16
N LEU A 446 -9.54 -19.24 26.11
CA LEU A 446 -9.84 -19.35 27.55
C LEU A 446 -9.71 -18.01 28.30
N GLU A 447 -9.15 -16.98 27.66
CA GLU A 447 -9.04 -15.63 28.20
C GLU A 447 -10.34 -14.84 28.04
N PRO A 448 -10.81 -14.15 29.10
CA PRO A 448 -12.06 -13.38 29.04
C PRO A 448 -11.96 -12.24 28.02
N LEU A 449 -13.10 -11.93 27.38
CA LEU A 449 -13.18 -10.77 26.47
C LEU A 449 -12.85 -9.48 27.22
N GLY A 450 -12.22 -8.52 26.52
CA GLY A 450 -11.66 -7.31 27.11
C GLY A 450 -10.27 -7.48 27.75
N ASN A 451 -9.82 -8.72 28.00
CA ASN A 451 -8.50 -9.01 28.56
C ASN A 451 -7.81 -10.18 27.84
N LYS A 452 -7.97 -10.25 26.52
CA LYS A 452 -7.28 -11.21 25.67
C LYS A 452 -5.85 -10.76 25.38
N THR A 453 -4.92 -11.69 25.41
CA THR A 453 -3.55 -11.50 24.93
C THR A 453 -3.58 -11.14 23.44
N PHE A 454 -2.90 -10.06 23.07
CA PHE A 454 -2.86 -9.55 21.70
C PHE A 454 -1.46 -9.61 21.06
N THR A 455 -0.47 -10.14 21.79
CA THR A 455 0.92 -10.22 21.33
C THR A 455 1.36 -11.67 21.18
N GLN A 456 1.87 -12.03 20.02
CA GLN A 456 2.54 -13.31 19.78
C GLN A 456 4.04 -13.11 19.98
N ASP A 457 4.53 -13.61 21.11
CA ASP A 457 5.95 -13.61 21.43
C ASP A 457 6.55 -14.99 21.18
N PHE A 458 7.25 -15.17 20.07
CA PHE A 458 7.88 -16.45 19.73
C PHE A 458 9.12 -16.76 20.58
N THR A 459 9.61 -15.83 21.41
CA THR A 459 10.76 -16.05 22.29
C THR A 459 10.41 -16.70 23.62
N LYS A 460 9.14 -16.58 24.05
CA LYS A 460 8.68 -17.09 25.34
C LYS A 460 8.18 -18.51 25.21
N ASP A 461 8.54 -19.33 26.19
CA ASP A 461 7.89 -20.63 26.35
C ASP A 461 6.47 -20.41 26.86
N LEU A 462 5.50 -20.82 26.03
CA LEU A 462 4.09 -20.65 26.32
C LEU A 462 3.53 -21.99 26.79
N ASN A 463 3.01 -22.04 28.02
CA ASN A 463 2.33 -23.22 28.54
C ASN A 463 0.82 -23.17 28.24
N LEU A 464 0.18 -24.34 28.12
CA LEU A 464 -1.27 -24.41 27.99
C LEU A 464 -1.94 -24.01 29.30
N THR A 465 -2.93 -23.13 29.19
CA THR A 465 -3.84 -22.79 30.28
C THR A 465 -4.98 -23.79 30.36
N CYS A 466 -5.52 -23.99 31.55
CA CYS A 466 -6.60 -24.95 31.79
C CYS A 466 -7.88 -24.24 32.23
N PRO A 467 -9.06 -24.71 31.76
CA PRO A 467 -10.33 -24.28 32.33
C PRO A 467 -10.36 -24.57 33.84
N THR A 468 -10.94 -23.68 34.61
CA THR A 468 -11.08 -23.84 36.08
C THR A 468 -12.48 -24.33 36.42
N GLN A 469 -12.69 -24.86 37.63
CA GLN A 469 -14.04 -25.26 38.06
C GLN A 469 -15.03 -24.09 38.09
N THR A 470 -14.57 -22.88 38.37
CA THR A 470 -15.39 -21.66 38.39
C THR A 470 -15.57 -21.04 37.00
N SER A 471 -14.72 -21.38 36.03
CA SER A 471 -14.84 -20.96 34.64
C SER A 471 -14.46 -22.11 33.68
N PRO A 472 -15.32 -23.13 33.55
CA PRO A 472 -15.02 -24.31 32.74
C PRO A 472 -15.30 -24.11 31.24
N TYR A 473 -15.77 -22.93 30.84
CA TYR A 473 -16.26 -22.65 29.49
C TYR A 473 -15.22 -21.94 28.64
N ILE A 474 -15.30 -22.15 27.32
CA ILE A 474 -14.63 -21.30 26.33
C ILE A 474 -15.23 -19.89 26.43
N ARG A 475 -14.38 -18.87 26.39
CA ARG A 475 -14.78 -17.48 26.68
C ARG A 475 -15.48 -16.84 25.50
N THR A 476 -16.65 -16.28 25.80
CA THR A 476 -17.54 -15.52 24.93
C THR A 476 -17.94 -14.24 25.64
N TYR A 477 -18.61 -13.30 24.97
CA TYR A 477 -18.99 -12.03 25.61
C TYR A 477 -19.82 -12.26 26.90
N ASN A 478 -20.80 -13.16 26.82
CA ASN A 478 -21.76 -13.41 27.88
C ASN A 478 -21.10 -14.00 29.13
N ASN A 479 -20.27 -15.04 28.98
CA ASN A 479 -19.58 -15.68 30.12
C ASN A 479 -18.26 -14.99 30.53
N SER A 480 -17.95 -13.83 29.94
CA SER A 480 -16.87 -12.94 30.37
C SER A 480 -17.40 -11.70 31.12
N ASP A 481 -18.72 -11.62 31.34
CA ASP A 481 -19.40 -10.40 31.81
C ASP A 481 -19.04 -9.16 30.96
N TYR A 482 -18.76 -9.39 29.67
CA TYR A 482 -18.34 -8.37 28.74
C TYR A 482 -19.58 -7.77 28.08
N MET A 483 -19.76 -6.47 28.26
CA MET A 483 -20.71 -5.69 27.48
C MET A 483 -19.95 -5.11 26.30
N TYR A 484 -20.37 -5.45 25.08
CA TYR A 484 -19.90 -4.74 23.90
C TYR A 484 -19.99 -3.23 24.15
N ALA A 485 -18.94 -2.52 23.80
CA ALA A 485 -19.04 -1.07 23.71
C ALA A 485 -20.16 -0.82 22.69
N GLY A 486 -21.35 -0.45 23.18
CA GLY A 486 -22.48 -0.15 22.30
C GLY A 486 -22.00 0.78 21.18
N PRO A 487 -22.62 0.74 19.98
CA PRO A 487 -22.15 1.50 18.83
C PRO A 487 -21.80 2.91 19.28
N SER A 488 -20.58 3.37 18.98
CA SER A 488 -20.06 4.67 19.39
C SER A 488 -21.20 5.68 19.36
N PRO A 489 -21.47 6.41 20.48
CA PRO A 489 -22.66 7.22 20.62
C PRO A 489 -22.80 8.07 19.37
N THR A 490 -23.90 7.89 18.64
CA THR A 490 -24.18 8.70 17.46
C THR A 490 -24.08 10.14 17.91
N PRO A 491 -23.14 10.94 17.37
CA PRO A 491 -23.00 12.33 17.77
C PRO A 491 -24.39 12.97 17.75
N GLY A 492 -24.72 13.74 18.79
CA GLY A 492 -25.96 14.52 18.79
C GLY A 492 -26.11 15.27 17.46
N PRO A 493 -27.34 15.56 17.01
CA PRO A 493 -27.58 16.08 15.67
C PRO A 493 -26.64 17.25 15.37
N ILE A 494 -25.79 17.07 14.36
CA ILE A 494 -24.80 18.05 13.94
C ILE A 494 -25.55 19.33 13.57
N LYS A 495 -25.31 20.41 14.32
CA LYS A 495 -26.03 21.69 14.16
C LYS A 495 -25.45 22.55 13.05
N ASP A 496 -24.16 22.35 12.76
CA ASP A 496 -23.37 23.13 11.81
C ASP A 496 -22.11 22.37 11.37
N TRP A 497 -21.47 22.85 10.31
CA TRP A 497 -20.27 22.26 9.72
C TRP A 497 -19.03 23.14 9.99
N GLY A 498 -18.97 23.73 11.18
CA GLY A 498 -17.84 24.51 11.63
C GLY A 498 -16.71 23.66 12.20
N SER A 499 -15.57 24.30 12.43
CA SER A 499 -14.35 23.69 12.98
C SER A 499 -13.83 24.48 14.17
N ASP A 500 -13.18 23.78 15.07
CA ASP A 500 -12.46 24.35 16.20
C ASP A 500 -11.04 24.73 15.72
N PHE A 501 -10.50 25.81 16.29
CA PHE A 501 -9.23 26.38 15.86
C PHE A 501 -8.28 26.53 17.04
N SER A 502 -7.16 25.79 17.00
CA SER A 502 -6.21 25.66 18.11
C SER A 502 -4.85 26.29 17.84
N CYS A 503 -4.65 26.92 16.68
CA CYS A 503 -3.35 27.47 16.30
C CYS A 503 -2.97 28.68 17.15
N VAL A 504 -1.70 28.74 17.54
CA VAL A 504 -1.16 29.76 18.44
C VAL A 504 -0.38 30.86 17.71
N ASP A 505 0.44 30.51 16.72
CA ASP A 505 1.17 31.48 15.91
C ASP A 505 0.30 31.95 14.74
N LEU A 506 -0.24 33.16 14.89
CA LEU A 506 -1.14 33.80 13.92
C LEU A 506 -0.52 35.06 13.30
N ALA A 507 0.74 35.37 13.64
CA ALA A 507 1.35 36.62 13.26
C ALA A 507 1.65 36.68 11.74
N PRO A 508 1.50 37.85 11.11
CA PRO A 508 2.05 38.08 9.77
C PRO A 508 3.58 37.98 9.79
N SER A 509 4.18 37.91 8.62
CA SER A 509 5.63 38.05 8.49
C SER A 509 6.07 39.44 8.97
N ASP A 510 7.27 39.55 9.57
CA ASP A 510 7.82 40.79 10.11
C ASP A 510 7.87 41.92 9.05
N THR A 511 8.11 41.53 7.81
CA THR A 511 8.00 42.38 6.63
C THR A 511 7.09 41.72 5.61
N VAL A 512 6.46 42.52 4.74
CA VAL A 512 5.64 41.97 3.64
C VAL A 512 6.57 41.16 2.73
N PRO A 513 6.37 39.84 2.59
CA PRO A 513 7.31 38.99 1.87
C PRO A 513 7.37 39.39 0.40
N THR A 514 8.57 39.34 -0.17
CA THR A 514 8.80 39.57 -1.60
C THR A 514 8.74 38.29 -2.41
N SER A 515 8.97 37.14 -1.75
CA SER A 515 8.89 35.82 -2.35
C SER A 515 7.65 35.07 -1.90
N VAL A 516 7.01 34.34 -2.82
CA VAL A 516 5.87 33.47 -2.55
C VAL A 516 6.28 32.27 -1.68
N HIS A 517 7.57 31.93 -1.69
CA HIS A 517 8.15 30.83 -0.92
C HIS A 517 8.30 31.15 0.58
N GLU A 518 8.09 32.42 0.97
CA GLU A 518 8.15 32.91 2.35
C GLU A 518 6.76 33.35 2.84
N LEU A 519 5.69 32.95 2.15
CA LEU A 519 4.34 33.41 2.44
C LEU A 519 3.77 32.71 3.68
N ARG A 520 3.50 33.46 4.75
CA ARG A 520 2.72 32.98 5.89
C ARG A 520 1.22 33.17 5.63
N PRO A 521 0.33 32.40 6.28
CA PRO A 521 -1.12 32.55 6.10
C PRO A 521 -1.65 33.98 6.33
N ALA A 522 -1.10 34.71 7.31
CA ALA A 522 -1.49 36.08 7.64
C ALA A 522 -1.06 37.13 6.60
N ASP A 523 -0.13 36.79 5.70
CA ASP A 523 0.34 37.66 4.63
C ASP A 523 -0.65 37.73 3.47
N ILE A 524 -1.47 36.68 3.27
CA ILE A 524 -2.50 36.63 2.25
C ILE A 524 -3.55 37.71 2.54
N LYS A 525 -3.75 38.63 1.59
CA LYS A 525 -4.74 39.71 1.71
C LYS A 525 -5.98 39.48 0.88
N VAL A 526 -5.87 38.71 -0.21
CA VAL A 526 -6.97 38.48 -1.16
C VAL A 526 -7.10 36.99 -1.48
N VAL A 527 -8.32 36.48 -1.45
CA VAL A 527 -8.67 35.16 -1.97
C VAL A 527 -9.53 35.30 -3.22
N ALA A 528 -9.35 34.39 -4.17
CA ALA A 528 -10.14 34.29 -5.38
C ALA A 528 -10.30 32.84 -5.82
N ALA A 529 -11.33 32.55 -6.60
CA ALA A 529 -11.52 31.21 -7.15
C ALA A 529 -12.18 31.21 -8.53
N VAL A 530 -11.77 30.25 -9.35
CA VAL A 530 -12.34 29.92 -10.66
C VAL A 530 -12.66 28.42 -10.69
N GLY A 531 -13.67 28.02 -11.43
CA GLY A 531 -14.09 26.63 -11.47
C GLY A 531 -15.51 26.39 -11.97
N ASP A 532 -16.07 25.27 -11.55
CA ASP A 532 -17.40 24.80 -11.93
C ASP A 532 -18.48 24.99 -10.84
N SER A 533 -19.53 24.18 -10.89
CA SER A 533 -20.64 24.21 -9.95
C SER A 533 -20.21 23.95 -8.50
N THR A 534 -19.14 23.18 -8.29
CA THR A 534 -18.57 22.89 -6.97
C THR A 534 -17.97 24.17 -6.38
N THR A 535 -17.12 24.88 -7.13
CA THR A 535 -16.53 26.15 -6.67
C THR A 535 -17.59 27.27 -6.56
N ALA A 536 -18.67 27.20 -7.34
CA ALA A 536 -19.81 28.11 -7.22
C ALA A 536 -20.71 27.84 -5.99
N GLY A 537 -20.59 26.68 -5.34
CA GLY A 537 -21.48 26.28 -4.23
C GLY A 537 -22.90 25.94 -4.68
N THR A 538 -23.06 25.43 -5.90
CA THR A 538 -24.37 25.08 -6.48
C THR A 538 -25.04 24.00 -5.64
N GLY A 539 -26.24 24.27 -5.14
CA GLY A 539 -27.02 23.30 -4.39
C GLY A 539 -26.46 22.94 -3.00
N ALA A 540 -25.39 23.57 -2.52
CA ALA A 540 -24.69 23.17 -1.29
C ALA A 540 -25.62 23.09 -0.07
N LYS A 541 -26.61 24.00 0.04
CA LYS A 541 -27.59 24.03 1.14
C LYS A 541 -29.02 23.69 0.68
N ALA A 542 -29.17 23.14 -0.52
CA ALA A 542 -30.50 22.87 -1.08
C ALA A 542 -31.22 21.80 -0.25
N LYS A 543 -32.44 22.13 0.20
CA LYS A 543 -33.30 21.20 0.94
C LYS A 543 -34.28 20.45 0.04
N ASN A 544 -34.46 20.95 -1.18
CA ASN A 544 -35.37 20.41 -2.19
C ASN A 544 -34.90 20.81 -3.59
N VAL A 545 -35.50 20.20 -4.61
CA VAL A 545 -35.10 20.37 -6.02
C VAL A 545 -35.25 21.82 -6.51
N PHE A 546 -36.21 22.59 -5.98
CA PHE A 546 -36.40 24.00 -6.35
C PHE A 546 -35.25 24.91 -5.88
N GLU A 547 -34.46 24.44 -4.93
CA GLU A 547 -33.28 25.15 -4.42
C GLU A 547 -31.98 24.70 -5.07
N LEU A 548 -32.00 23.66 -5.92
CA LEU A 548 -30.80 23.06 -6.49
C LEU A 548 -30.02 24.03 -7.38
N SER A 549 -30.72 24.87 -8.14
CA SER A 549 -30.09 25.87 -9.02
C SER A 549 -29.52 27.08 -8.28
N LYS A 550 -29.64 27.14 -6.95
CA LYS A 550 -29.08 28.25 -6.16
C LYS A 550 -27.58 28.04 -5.96
N GLU A 551 -26.80 29.07 -6.24
CA GLU A 551 -25.37 29.11 -5.96
C GLU A 551 -25.14 29.68 -4.55
N TYR A 552 -24.94 28.81 -3.57
CA TYR A 552 -24.65 29.18 -2.18
C TYR A 552 -23.16 29.56 -2.02
N LYS A 553 -22.74 30.61 -2.74
CA LYS A 553 -21.33 31.03 -2.80
C LYS A 553 -20.71 31.25 -1.42
N GLY A 554 -21.48 31.76 -0.46
CA GLY A 554 -21.02 32.03 0.90
C GLY A 554 -20.52 30.80 1.69
N VAL A 555 -20.91 29.58 1.31
CA VAL A 555 -20.41 28.32 1.92
C VAL A 555 -19.52 27.51 0.97
N SER A 556 -19.09 28.10 -0.14
CA SER A 556 -18.15 27.44 -1.06
C SER A 556 -16.82 27.15 -0.35
N TRP A 557 -16.26 25.97 -0.59
CA TRP A 557 -15.17 25.40 0.19
C TRP A 557 -13.88 26.23 0.07
N SER A 558 -13.59 26.74 -1.12
CA SER A 558 -12.37 27.50 -1.43
C SER A 558 -12.52 29.01 -1.33
N ILE A 559 -13.75 29.56 -1.32
CA ILE A 559 -13.96 31.02 -1.47
C ILE A 559 -15.17 31.59 -0.72
N GLY A 560 -15.95 30.77 0.00
CA GLY A 560 -17.06 31.24 0.85
C GLY A 560 -16.58 31.88 2.15
N GLY A 561 -17.31 32.83 2.71
CA GLY A 561 -17.00 33.44 4.01
C GLY A 561 -18.23 33.83 4.82
N ASP A 562 -19.32 33.05 4.68
CA ASP A 562 -20.47 33.15 5.57
C ASP A 562 -20.10 32.75 7.00
N LYS A 563 -20.68 33.46 7.97
CA LYS A 563 -20.50 33.23 9.43
C LYS A 563 -19.01 33.17 9.86
N ALA A 564 -18.77 32.62 11.05
CA ALA A 564 -17.44 32.36 11.61
C ALA A 564 -17.04 30.89 11.41
N LEU A 565 -15.74 30.59 11.60
CA LEU A 565 -15.15 29.27 11.40
C LEU A 565 -15.82 28.19 12.27
N ASP A 566 -16.23 28.56 13.49
CA ASP A 566 -16.92 27.68 14.44
C ASP A 566 -18.29 27.21 13.95
N THR A 567 -18.83 27.79 12.88
CA THR A 567 -20.15 27.46 12.31
C THR A 567 -20.08 27.02 10.85
N VAL A 568 -19.17 27.59 10.06
CA VAL A 568 -19.03 27.29 8.63
C VAL A 568 -17.55 27.20 8.31
N THR A 569 -17.07 26.03 7.96
CA THR A 569 -15.68 25.85 7.55
C THR A 569 -15.51 26.09 6.05
N THR A 570 -14.68 27.07 5.71
CA THR A 570 -14.23 27.39 4.35
C THR A 570 -12.79 27.88 4.43
N LEU A 571 -12.04 27.80 3.33
CA LEU A 571 -10.66 28.30 3.30
C LEU A 571 -10.57 29.79 3.74
N PRO A 572 -11.46 30.71 3.29
CA PRO A 572 -11.44 32.07 3.80
C PRO A 572 -11.78 32.20 5.29
N ASN A 573 -12.64 31.34 5.85
CA ASN A 573 -12.95 31.36 7.28
C ASN A 573 -11.74 30.90 8.12
N ILE A 574 -10.94 29.95 7.62
CA ILE A 574 -9.67 29.56 8.24
C ILE A 574 -8.66 30.71 8.14
N LEU A 575 -8.46 31.28 6.94
CA LEU A 575 -7.51 32.38 6.73
C LEU A 575 -7.86 33.65 7.53
N LYS A 576 -9.14 33.92 7.79
CA LYS A 576 -9.57 35.03 8.65
C LYS A 576 -9.08 34.92 10.10
N MET A 577 -8.76 33.70 10.57
CA MET A 577 -8.15 33.52 11.89
C MET A 577 -6.73 34.10 11.94
N PHE A 578 -6.01 34.10 10.81
CA PHE A 578 -4.68 34.66 10.66
C PHE A 578 -4.73 36.14 10.20
N ASN A 579 -5.65 36.48 9.31
CA ASN A 579 -5.83 37.84 8.81
C ASN A 579 -7.32 38.22 8.76
N PRO A 580 -7.85 38.90 9.80
CA PRO A 580 -9.24 39.35 9.84
C PRO A 580 -9.63 40.36 8.72
N SER A 581 -8.64 40.98 8.07
CA SER A 581 -8.84 41.95 6.98
C SER A 581 -8.82 41.32 5.58
N LEU A 582 -8.94 39.98 5.49
CA LEU A 582 -9.00 39.24 4.23
C LEU A 582 -10.10 39.78 3.29
N LYS A 583 -9.82 39.83 1.99
CA LYS A 583 -10.73 40.36 0.95
C LYS A 583 -11.01 39.31 -0.13
N GLY A 584 -12.03 39.55 -0.95
CA GLY A 584 -12.30 38.76 -2.15
C GLY A 584 -13.20 37.53 -1.97
N PHE A 585 -13.43 37.09 -0.73
CA PHE A 585 -14.34 35.99 -0.44
C PHE A 585 -15.80 36.36 -0.72
N SER A 586 -16.61 35.34 -0.98
CA SER A 586 -18.03 35.44 -1.32
C SER A 586 -18.93 35.26 -0.10
N LYS A 587 -20.13 35.85 -0.15
CA LYS A 587 -21.15 35.74 0.91
C LYS A 587 -22.54 35.47 0.32
N GLY A 588 -23.39 34.81 1.10
CA GLY A 588 -24.78 34.56 0.77
C GLY A 588 -24.98 33.73 -0.50
N VAL A 589 -26.07 34.03 -1.22
CA VAL A 589 -26.54 33.24 -2.38
C VAL A 589 -26.56 34.10 -3.64
N GLY A 590 -26.14 33.53 -4.77
CA GLY A 590 -26.18 34.16 -6.09
C GLY A 590 -25.04 35.13 -6.35
N SER A 591 -25.25 36.06 -7.29
CA SER A 591 -24.18 36.90 -7.86
C SER A 591 -23.92 38.23 -7.14
N LEU A 592 -24.84 38.68 -6.27
CA LEU A 592 -24.77 40.01 -5.64
C LEU A 592 -23.53 40.19 -4.74
N GLN A 593 -23.16 39.14 -4.00
CA GLN A 593 -22.04 39.15 -3.06
C GLN A 593 -21.01 38.06 -3.43
N LYS A 594 -20.77 37.87 -4.74
CA LYS A 594 -19.87 36.83 -5.25
C LYS A 594 -18.38 37.06 -4.98
N GLY A 595 -17.97 38.25 -4.54
CA GLY A 595 -16.55 38.58 -4.38
C GLY A 595 -15.76 38.30 -5.67
N PHE A 596 -14.65 37.58 -5.53
CA PHE A 596 -13.82 37.07 -6.64
C PHE A 596 -14.06 35.58 -6.95
N ASN A 597 -15.26 35.06 -6.63
CA ASN A 597 -15.71 33.77 -7.13
C ASN A 597 -16.24 33.93 -8.57
N MET A 598 -15.44 33.54 -9.55
CA MET A 598 -15.81 33.56 -10.98
C MET A 598 -16.32 32.22 -11.48
N ALA A 599 -16.43 31.22 -10.61
CA ALA A 599 -16.93 29.90 -10.97
C ALA A 599 -18.39 29.94 -11.40
N ALA A 600 -18.72 29.07 -12.35
CA ALA A 600 -20.03 28.98 -12.98
C ALA A 600 -20.49 27.53 -13.08
N SER A 601 -21.75 27.28 -12.79
CA SER A 601 -22.34 25.95 -12.95
C SER A 601 -22.26 25.47 -14.40
N GLY A 602 -21.94 24.18 -14.59
CA GLY A 602 -21.74 23.56 -15.91
C GLY A 602 -20.44 23.95 -16.63
N ALA A 603 -19.56 24.76 -16.01
CA ALA A 603 -18.29 25.11 -16.63
C ALA A 603 -17.39 23.88 -16.82
N LYS A 604 -16.78 23.80 -18.00
CA LYS A 604 -15.73 22.86 -18.37
C LYS A 604 -14.38 23.57 -18.37
N THR A 605 -13.29 22.84 -18.54
CA THR A 605 -11.95 23.46 -18.60
C THR A 605 -11.82 24.58 -19.63
N SER A 606 -12.48 24.46 -20.78
CA SER A 606 -12.50 25.48 -21.83
C SER A 606 -13.07 26.84 -21.41
N ALA A 607 -13.83 26.90 -20.33
CA ALA A 607 -14.37 28.15 -19.78
C ALA A 607 -13.41 28.84 -18.79
N ILE A 608 -12.42 28.14 -18.25
CA ILE A 608 -11.51 28.68 -17.23
C ILE A 608 -10.69 29.87 -17.73
N PRO A 609 -10.17 29.90 -18.98
CA PRO A 609 -9.48 31.08 -19.48
C PRO A 609 -10.32 32.36 -19.39
N ALA A 610 -11.61 32.29 -19.75
CA ALA A 610 -12.52 33.44 -19.66
C ALA A 610 -12.79 33.84 -18.19
N GLN A 611 -12.92 32.87 -17.29
CA GLN A 611 -13.06 33.15 -15.85
C GLN A 611 -11.81 33.84 -15.28
N VAL A 612 -10.61 33.42 -15.70
CA VAL A 612 -9.35 34.05 -15.28
C VAL A 612 -9.25 35.48 -15.80
N GLN A 613 -9.61 35.74 -17.07
CA GLN A 613 -9.64 37.11 -17.60
C GLN A 613 -10.61 38.01 -16.81
N ALA A 614 -11.80 37.50 -16.51
CA ALA A 614 -12.77 38.21 -15.70
C ALA A 614 -12.26 38.46 -14.27
N LEU A 615 -11.54 37.49 -13.69
CA LEU A 615 -10.91 37.62 -12.37
C LEU A 615 -9.84 38.72 -12.36
N ILE A 616 -8.92 38.70 -13.32
CA ILE A 616 -7.84 39.71 -13.43
C ILE A 616 -8.45 41.11 -13.56
N LYS A 617 -9.44 41.28 -14.44
CA LYS A 617 -10.16 42.53 -14.61
C LYS A 617 -10.81 42.98 -13.29
N ALA A 618 -11.53 42.08 -12.62
CA ALA A 618 -12.21 42.40 -11.38
C ALA A 618 -11.24 42.81 -10.27
N MET A 619 -10.06 42.18 -10.17
CA MET A 619 -9.04 42.56 -9.19
C MET A 619 -8.42 43.92 -9.50
N LYS A 620 -8.13 44.23 -10.77
CA LYS A 620 -7.60 45.54 -11.21
C LYS A 620 -8.59 46.68 -10.97
N GLU A 621 -9.88 46.43 -11.12
CA GLU A 621 -10.94 47.44 -10.95
C GLU A 621 -11.40 47.61 -9.48
N ASN A 622 -11.02 46.70 -8.58
CA ASN A 622 -11.47 46.73 -7.19
C ASN A 622 -10.61 47.68 -6.34
N LYS A 623 -11.19 48.81 -5.93
CA LYS A 623 -10.53 49.83 -5.09
C LYS A 623 -10.06 49.34 -3.72
N ALA A 624 -10.61 48.23 -3.21
CA ALA A 624 -10.19 47.66 -1.94
C ALA A 624 -8.94 46.78 -2.07
N VAL A 625 -8.56 46.37 -3.28
CA VAL A 625 -7.38 45.52 -3.53
C VAL A 625 -6.26 46.38 -4.08
N ASN A 626 -5.08 46.29 -3.48
CA ASN A 626 -3.88 46.79 -4.14
C ASN A 626 -3.37 45.71 -5.10
N PHE A 627 -3.70 45.87 -6.39
CA PHE A 627 -3.39 44.86 -7.40
C PHE A 627 -1.89 44.58 -7.51
N GLU A 628 -1.01 45.53 -7.21
CA GLU A 628 0.45 45.33 -7.33
C GLU A 628 1.05 44.69 -6.08
N THR A 629 0.61 45.11 -4.87
CA THR A 629 1.33 44.78 -3.64
C THR A 629 0.63 43.78 -2.72
N ASP A 630 -0.68 43.59 -2.82
CA ASP A 630 -1.40 42.62 -1.96
C ASP A 630 -1.04 41.18 -2.38
N TRP A 631 -0.79 40.26 -1.44
CA TRP A 631 -0.66 38.84 -1.78
C TRP A 631 -2.04 38.21 -2.07
N LYS A 632 -2.16 37.55 -3.22
CA LYS A 632 -3.39 36.86 -3.65
C LYS A 632 -3.22 35.35 -3.58
N LEU A 633 -4.26 34.67 -3.13
CA LEU A 633 -4.41 33.22 -3.22
C LEU A 633 -5.55 32.89 -4.19
N VAL A 634 -5.23 32.24 -5.31
CA VAL A 634 -6.21 31.85 -6.33
C VAL A 634 -6.38 30.32 -6.29
N THR A 635 -7.62 29.84 -6.18
CA THR A 635 -7.92 28.40 -6.25
C THR A 635 -8.64 28.04 -7.56
N ILE A 636 -8.12 27.03 -8.25
CA ILE A 636 -8.66 26.48 -9.50
C ILE A 636 -9.14 25.05 -9.24
N PHE A 637 -10.41 24.76 -9.52
CA PHE A 637 -10.96 23.40 -9.51
C PHE A 637 -12.01 23.23 -10.60
N VAL A 638 -11.78 22.31 -11.52
CA VAL A 638 -12.61 22.03 -12.70
C VAL A 638 -12.28 20.63 -13.23
N GLY A 639 -13.15 20.07 -14.07
CA GLY A 639 -12.90 18.82 -14.80
C GLY A 639 -14.03 17.80 -14.65
N GLY A 640 -14.89 17.96 -13.64
CA GLY A 640 -16.03 17.06 -13.42
C GLY A 640 -16.98 17.08 -14.61
N ASN A 641 -17.33 18.28 -15.11
CA ASN A 641 -18.20 18.42 -16.28
C ASN A 641 -17.57 17.93 -17.59
N ASP A 642 -16.23 17.96 -17.70
CA ASP A 642 -15.48 17.44 -18.83
C ASP A 642 -15.60 15.90 -18.84
N LEU A 643 -15.32 15.23 -17.72
CA LEU A 643 -15.46 13.77 -17.59
C LEU A 643 -16.92 13.30 -17.73
N CYS A 644 -17.85 14.00 -17.10
CA CYS A 644 -19.29 13.70 -17.17
C CYS A 644 -19.87 13.71 -18.60
N HIS A 645 -19.21 14.44 -19.52
CA HIS A 645 -19.64 14.58 -20.91
C HIS A 645 -18.61 14.08 -21.94
N TYR A 646 -17.53 13.42 -21.50
CA TYR A 646 -16.44 13.00 -22.38
C TYR A 646 -16.94 12.11 -23.52
N CYS A 647 -17.82 11.15 -23.24
CA CYS A 647 -18.41 10.26 -24.22
C CYS A 647 -19.26 10.96 -25.31
N ILE A 648 -19.61 12.23 -25.12
CA ILE A 648 -20.38 13.03 -26.08
C ILE A 648 -19.45 13.85 -26.99
N ASP A 649 -18.30 14.30 -26.49
CA ASP A 649 -17.36 15.18 -27.20
C ASP A 649 -15.90 14.88 -26.84
N GLN A 650 -15.46 13.67 -27.21
CA GLN A 650 -14.12 13.16 -26.88
C GLN A 650 -12.98 14.05 -27.42
N ASN A 651 -13.21 14.70 -28.56
CA ASN A 651 -12.20 15.56 -29.20
C ASN A 651 -11.94 16.82 -28.38
N ASN A 652 -13.00 17.57 -28.05
CA ASN A 652 -12.84 18.82 -27.30
C ASN A 652 -12.51 18.57 -25.82
N LEU A 653 -12.92 17.42 -25.28
CA LEU A 653 -12.71 17.02 -23.88
C LEU A 653 -11.56 16.01 -23.75
N SER A 654 -10.60 16.00 -24.69
CA SER A 654 -9.41 15.16 -24.57
C SER A 654 -8.52 15.59 -23.39
N PRO A 655 -7.71 14.68 -22.80
CA PRO A 655 -6.74 15.03 -21.76
C PRO A 655 -5.79 16.17 -22.15
N MET A 656 -5.39 16.20 -23.43
CA MET A 656 -4.56 17.26 -23.99
C MET A 656 -5.26 18.62 -23.96
N ASN A 657 -6.53 18.69 -24.36
CA ASN A 657 -7.29 19.95 -24.30
C ASN A 657 -7.57 20.39 -22.86
N TYR A 658 -7.88 19.43 -21.97
CA TYR A 658 -8.01 19.67 -20.54
C TYR A 658 -6.76 20.36 -19.98
N SER A 659 -5.57 19.78 -20.24
CA SER A 659 -4.26 20.33 -19.86
C SER A 659 -3.99 21.69 -20.50
N HIS A 660 -4.24 21.82 -21.81
CA HIS A 660 -4.01 23.04 -22.57
C HIS A 660 -4.82 24.22 -22.05
N ASN A 661 -6.10 24.03 -21.75
CA ASN A 661 -6.96 25.08 -21.21
C ASN A 661 -6.48 25.59 -19.84
N LEU A 662 -5.99 24.68 -18.99
CA LEU A 662 -5.39 25.05 -17.70
C LEU A 662 -4.05 25.75 -17.89
N MET A 663 -3.21 25.30 -18.82
CA MET A 663 -1.96 25.98 -19.18
C MET A 663 -2.22 27.43 -19.61
N LEU A 664 -3.17 27.68 -20.52
CA LEU A 664 -3.54 29.05 -20.95
C LEU A 664 -3.96 29.92 -19.76
N SER A 665 -4.72 29.34 -18.83
CA SER A 665 -5.22 30.02 -17.64
C SER A 665 -4.09 30.40 -16.68
N LEU A 666 -3.19 29.47 -16.41
CA LEU A 666 -2.01 29.68 -15.57
C LEU A 666 -1.02 30.65 -16.21
N ASP A 667 -0.84 30.62 -17.54
CA ASP A 667 0.01 31.56 -18.26
C ASP A 667 -0.49 33.01 -18.15
N MET A 668 -1.80 33.23 -18.20
CA MET A 668 -2.39 34.57 -17.99
C MET A 668 -2.14 35.07 -16.57
N LEU A 669 -2.33 34.21 -15.56
CA LEU A 669 -2.03 34.56 -14.16
C LEU A 669 -0.54 34.88 -13.99
N TYR A 670 0.34 34.01 -14.51
CA TYR A 670 1.79 34.18 -14.46
C TYR A 670 2.23 35.48 -15.11
N LYS A 671 1.62 35.86 -16.24
CA LYS A 671 1.99 37.07 -16.97
C LYS A 671 1.45 38.35 -16.33
N GLU A 672 0.22 38.34 -15.83
CA GLU A 672 -0.50 39.58 -15.49
C GLU A 672 -0.71 39.85 -14.01
N VAL A 673 -0.61 38.85 -13.13
CA VAL A 673 -0.94 38.98 -11.71
C VAL A 673 0.33 38.91 -10.86
N PRO A 674 0.78 40.02 -10.26
CA PRO A 674 1.91 40.00 -9.34
C PRO A 674 1.49 39.45 -7.98
N ARG A 675 2.46 38.90 -7.24
CA ARG A 675 2.29 38.39 -5.85
C ARG A 675 1.12 37.43 -5.71
N VAL A 676 1.19 36.29 -6.38
CA VAL A 676 0.10 35.30 -6.37
C VAL A 676 0.59 33.88 -6.14
N LEU A 677 -0.08 33.21 -5.21
CA LEU A 677 -0.02 31.76 -5.05
C LEU A 677 -1.27 31.16 -5.70
N VAL A 678 -1.10 30.18 -6.58
CA VAL A 678 -2.18 29.49 -7.27
C VAL A 678 -2.27 28.06 -6.77
N ASN A 679 -3.39 27.72 -6.12
CA ASN A 679 -3.77 26.34 -5.84
C ASN A 679 -4.49 25.76 -7.04
N VAL A 680 -4.01 24.64 -7.57
CA VAL A 680 -4.75 23.85 -8.56
C VAL A 680 -5.12 22.53 -7.89
N VAL A 681 -6.42 22.28 -7.73
CA VAL A 681 -6.91 21.08 -7.07
C VAL A 681 -7.14 19.99 -8.10
N GLU A 682 -6.59 18.81 -7.82
CA GLU A 682 -6.68 17.67 -8.72
C GLU A 682 -8.13 17.15 -8.81
N ILE A 683 -8.53 16.66 -9.99
CA ILE A 683 -9.87 16.12 -10.19
C ILE A 683 -10.01 14.76 -9.48
N LEU A 684 -11.17 14.56 -8.86
CA LEU A 684 -11.51 13.29 -8.20
C LEU A 684 -11.63 12.12 -9.18
N GLN A 685 -11.51 10.90 -8.66
CA GLN A 685 -11.98 9.67 -9.31
C GLN A 685 -13.50 9.70 -9.42
N ILE A 686 -14.01 9.96 -10.62
CA ILE A 686 -15.41 10.27 -10.86
C ILE A 686 -16.31 9.03 -10.85
N GLU A 687 -15.77 7.82 -11.07
CA GLU A 687 -16.56 6.59 -11.13
C GLU A 687 -17.30 6.30 -9.81
N LEU A 688 -16.73 6.76 -8.69
CA LEU A 688 -17.31 6.60 -7.36
C LEU A 688 -18.68 7.28 -7.27
N LEU A 689 -18.94 8.32 -8.04
CA LEU A 689 -20.24 8.99 -8.08
C LEU A 689 -21.40 8.02 -8.40
N LYS A 690 -21.12 6.93 -9.15
CA LYS A 690 -22.11 5.89 -9.48
C LYS A 690 -22.59 5.10 -8.24
N THR A 691 -21.81 5.08 -7.16
CA THR A 691 -22.20 4.42 -5.90
C THR A 691 -23.19 5.25 -5.08
N VAL A 692 -23.24 6.57 -5.32
CA VAL A 692 -24.15 7.50 -4.64
C VAL A 692 -25.57 7.32 -5.16
N LYS A 693 -26.43 6.74 -4.33
CA LYS A 693 -27.83 6.47 -4.68
C LYS A 693 -28.75 6.90 -3.56
N ARG A 694 -29.94 7.37 -3.93
CA ARG A 694 -31.03 7.69 -3.02
C ARG A 694 -32.34 7.36 -3.73
N ASN A 695 -33.30 6.79 -2.99
CA ASN A 695 -34.65 6.48 -3.47
C ASN A 695 -35.50 7.75 -3.67
N THR A 696 -35.02 8.66 -4.51
CA THR A 696 -35.70 9.91 -4.89
C THR A 696 -35.59 10.10 -6.39
N ILE A 697 -36.65 10.66 -6.98
CA ILE A 697 -36.70 10.93 -8.43
C ILE A 697 -35.57 11.87 -8.85
N SER A 698 -35.28 12.89 -8.02
CA SER A 698 -34.20 13.84 -8.28
C SER A 698 -32.83 13.17 -8.39
N CYS A 699 -32.47 12.32 -7.42
CA CYS A 699 -31.21 11.58 -7.43
C CYS A 699 -31.13 10.63 -8.65
N SER A 700 -32.20 9.88 -8.93
CA SER A 700 -32.17 8.89 -10.02
C SER A 700 -32.16 9.51 -11.42
N LEU A 701 -32.82 10.67 -11.60
CA LEU A 701 -32.97 11.32 -12.91
C LEU A 701 -31.91 12.39 -13.16
N LEU A 702 -31.72 13.32 -12.21
CA LEU A 702 -30.85 14.48 -12.42
C LEU A 702 -29.38 14.08 -12.46
N GLN A 703 -28.96 13.11 -11.64
CA GLN A 703 -27.59 12.57 -11.67
C GLN A 703 -27.27 11.97 -13.05
N ARG A 704 -28.20 11.22 -13.64
CA ARG A 704 -28.07 10.64 -15.00
C ARG A 704 -27.97 11.68 -16.09
N THR A 705 -28.70 12.79 -15.96
CA THR A 705 -28.65 13.89 -16.94
C THR A 705 -27.43 14.77 -16.78
N SER A 706 -26.95 14.98 -15.54
CA SER A 706 -25.79 15.83 -15.25
C SER A 706 -24.46 15.13 -15.52
N CYS A 707 -24.42 13.79 -15.38
CA CYS A 707 -23.21 13.00 -15.59
C CYS A 707 -23.46 11.71 -16.39
N PRO A 708 -23.96 11.81 -17.64
CA PRO A 708 -24.41 10.66 -18.41
C PRO A 708 -23.29 9.65 -18.68
N CYS A 709 -22.05 10.08 -18.91
CA CYS A 709 -20.95 9.19 -19.26
C CYS A 709 -20.47 8.31 -18.08
N VAL A 710 -20.74 8.71 -16.84
CA VAL A 710 -20.37 7.95 -15.63
C VAL A 710 -21.54 7.12 -15.12
N ILE A 711 -22.73 7.71 -15.10
CA ILE A 711 -23.87 7.14 -14.38
C ILE A 711 -24.64 6.12 -15.23
N ASN A 712 -24.75 6.35 -16.55
CA ASN A 712 -25.56 5.50 -17.43
C ASN A 712 -24.91 4.14 -17.76
N PRO A 713 -23.59 4.04 -18.05
CA PRO A 713 -22.97 2.76 -18.40
C PRO A 713 -22.96 1.77 -17.24
N ASP A 714 -23.01 0.46 -17.51
CA ASP A 714 -22.97 -0.57 -16.45
C ASP A 714 -21.61 -0.64 -15.74
N LYS A 715 -21.58 -1.20 -14.52
CA LYS A 715 -20.36 -1.24 -13.68
C LYS A 715 -19.15 -1.91 -14.36
N THR A 716 -19.40 -2.87 -15.24
CA THR A 716 -18.37 -3.64 -15.97
C THR A 716 -18.31 -3.29 -17.46
N SER A 717 -18.87 -2.13 -17.83
CA SER A 717 -18.96 -1.72 -19.23
C SER A 717 -17.63 -1.15 -19.73
N PRO A 718 -17.24 -1.42 -21.00
CA PRO A 718 -16.07 -0.79 -21.62
C PRO A 718 -16.13 0.74 -21.60
N GLU A 719 -17.34 1.31 -21.69
CA GLU A 719 -17.55 2.75 -21.63
C GLU A 719 -17.15 3.33 -20.27
N LEU A 720 -17.46 2.65 -19.17
CA LEU A 720 -17.04 3.10 -17.84
C LEU A 720 -15.53 2.92 -17.62
N GLU A 721 -14.94 1.84 -18.11
CA GLU A 721 -13.48 1.64 -18.06
C GLU A 721 -12.72 2.71 -18.85
N GLU A 722 -13.26 3.13 -19.99
CA GLU A 722 -12.72 4.25 -20.76
C GLU A 722 -12.77 5.55 -19.96
N ILE A 723 -13.87 5.83 -19.24
CA ILE A 723 -13.96 7.03 -18.40
C ILE A 723 -12.95 7.01 -17.25
N LYS A 724 -12.72 5.85 -16.61
CA LYS A 724 -11.67 5.70 -15.59
C LYS A 724 -10.28 6.01 -16.17
N ARG A 725 -9.98 5.46 -17.36
CA ARG A 725 -8.72 5.72 -18.07
C ARG A 725 -8.53 7.22 -18.33
N ILE A 726 -9.55 7.89 -18.88
CA ILE A 726 -9.50 9.33 -19.19
C ILE A 726 -9.38 10.17 -17.92
N ASN A 727 -10.05 9.78 -16.83
CA ASN A 727 -9.88 10.44 -15.54
C ASN A 727 -8.44 10.39 -15.04
N HIS A 728 -7.78 9.23 -15.14
CA HIS A 728 -6.36 9.10 -14.79
C HIS A 728 -5.45 9.88 -15.73
N GLU A 729 -5.78 9.97 -17.02
CA GLU A 729 -5.03 10.80 -17.97
C GLU A 729 -5.14 12.29 -17.65
N TYR A 730 -6.33 12.78 -17.24
CA TYR A 730 -6.48 14.15 -16.76
C TYR A 730 -5.60 14.44 -15.54
N GLN A 731 -5.55 13.51 -14.59
CA GLN A 731 -4.71 13.59 -13.40
C GLN A 731 -3.21 13.63 -13.77
N ALA A 732 -2.79 12.73 -14.67
CA ALA A 732 -1.41 12.65 -15.14
C ALA A 732 -0.97 13.91 -15.90
N GLU A 733 -1.80 14.39 -16.84
CA GLU A 733 -1.55 15.62 -17.61
C GLU A 733 -1.46 16.85 -16.71
N LEU A 734 -2.32 16.95 -15.70
CA LEU A 734 -2.29 18.04 -14.73
C LEU A 734 -1.01 18.04 -13.91
N LEU A 735 -0.61 16.86 -13.42
CA LEU A 735 0.64 16.69 -12.68
C LEU A 735 1.84 17.07 -13.54
N GLN A 736 1.86 16.65 -14.82
CA GLN A 736 2.93 16.97 -15.75
C GLN A 736 3.01 18.48 -16.02
N LEU A 737 1.87 19.15 -16.23
CA LEU A 737 1.81 20.60 -16.45
C LEU A 737 2.42 21.39 -15.27
N ILE A 738 2.14 20.98 -14.04
CA ILE A 738 2.54 21.72 -12.83
C ILE A 738 3.94 21.33 -12.32
N SER A 739 4.39 20.10 -12.55
CA SER A 739 5.68 19.61 -12.04
C SER A 739 6.89 20.21 -12.76
N GLY A 740 6.70 20.75 -13.97
CA GLY A 740 7.74 21.40 -14.77
C GLY A 740 8.30 22.69 -14.14
N ASP A 741 9.18 23.36 -14.86
CA ASP A 741 9.85 24.61 -14.47
C ASP A 741 9.20 25.87 -15.08
N ARG A 742 8.12 25.70 -15.86
CA ARG A 742 7.43 26.77 -16.61
C ARG A 742 7.08 27.99 -15.75
N TYR A 743 6.76 27.78 -14.48
CA TYR A 743 6.28 28.81 -13.56
C TYR A 743 7.29 29.16 -12.46
N ASP A 744 8.52 28.64 -12.52
CA ASP A 744 9.56 28.84 -11.50
C ASP A 744 10.40 30.12 -11.74
N GLY A 745 10.11 30.89 -12.79
CA GLY A 745 10.90 32.05 -13.21
C GLY A 745 10.64 33.36 -12.46
N LYS A 746 9.76 33.36 -11.45
CA LYS A 746 9.39 34.55 -10.66
C LYS A 746 9.33 34.23 -9.18
N GLU A 747 9.91 35.10 -8.36
CA GLU A 747 9.81 35.01 -6.90
C GLU A 747 8.40 35.31 -6.40
N ASP A 748 7.61 36.11 -7.13
CA ASP A 748 6.28 36.54 -6.70
C ASP A 748 5.13 35.68 -7.25
N PHE A 749 5.43 34.51 -7.81
CA PHE A 749 4.46 33.60 -8.39
C PHE A 749 4.78 32.14 -8.10
N ALA A 750 3.78 31.35 -7.68
CA ALA A 750 3.89 29.90 -7.65
C ALA A 750 2.56 29.23 -7.99
N VAL A 751 2.64 28.06 -8.62
CA VAL A 751 1.51 27.13 -8.80
C VAL A 751 1.79 25.88 -7.98
N VAL A 752 0.80 25.45 -7.21
CA VAL A 752 0.91 24.26 -6.36
C VAL A 752 -0.28 23.34 -6.63
N LEU A 753 0.02 22.11 -7.03
CA LEU A 753 -0.96 21.04 -7.12
C LEU A 753 -1.37 20.60 -5.71
N GLN A 754 -2.68 20.49 -5.47
CA GLN A 754 -3.26 20.00 -4.22
C GLN A 754 -4.00 18.67 -4.49
N PRO A 755 -3.34 17.52 -4.28
CA PRO A 755 -3.84 16.21 -4.73
C PRO A 755 -4.81 15.53 -3.76
N PHE A 756 -5.39 16.24 -2.77
CA PHE A 756 -6.24 15.60 -1.74
C PHE A 756 -7.53 14.95 -2.29
N LEU A 757 -7.83 15.04 -3.58
CA LEU A 757 -8.93 14.30 -4.24
C LEU A 757 -8.43 13.19 -5.19
N HIS A 758 -7.13 13.01 -5.37
CA HIS A 758 -6.55 12.04 -6.32
C HIS A 758 -7.08 10.63 -6.09
N ASN A 759 -7.04 10.16 -4.84
CA ASN A 759 -7.71 8.97 -4.35
C ASN A 759 -8.97 9.42 -3.60
N SER A 760 -10.08 9.51 -4.32
CA SER A 760 -11.33 9.94 -3.71
C SER A 760 -11.97 8.83 -2.91
N PHE A 761 -12.60 9.20 -1.80
CA PHE A 761 -13.35 8.32 -0.94
C PHE A 761 -14.74 8.93 -0.75
N ILE A 762 -15.79 8.17 -1.06
CA ILE A 762 -17.15 8.55 -0.69
C ILE A 762 -17.46 7.80 0.60
N PRO A 763 -17.70 8.49 1.73
CA PRO A 763 -18.05 7.84 2.98
C PRO A 763 -19.29 6.97 2.82
N TYR A 764 -19.35 5.87 3.57
CA TYR A 764 -20.49 4.95 3.55
C TYR A 764 -21.34 5.12 4.81
N ILE A 765 -22.66 4.98 4.67
CA ILE A 765 -23.60 4.75 5.77
C ILE A 765 -23.76 3.23 5.95
N GLY A 766 -23.05 2.65 6.91
CA GLY A 766 -23.10 1.21 7.12
C GLY A 766 -22.52 0.43 5.93
N VAL A 767 -23.13 -0.70 5.56
CA VAL A 767 -22.59 -1.66 4.59
C VAL A 767 -22.76 -1.17 3.16
N GLY A 768 -21.68 -0.73 2.51
CA GLY A 768 -21.60 -0.55 1.04
C GLY A 768 -22.50 0.53 0.41
N GLU A 769 -23.30 1.24 1.20
CA GLU A 769 -24.14 2.36 0.74
C GLU A 769 -23.41 3.70 0.95
N ALA A 770 -23.09 4.41 -0.13
CA ALA A 770 -22.50 5.74 -0.03
C ALA A 770 -23.41 6.67 0.76
N ASP A 771 -22.87 7.39 1.75
CA ASP A 771 -23.54 8.39 2.57
C ASP A 771 -24.03 9.54 1.69
N PRO A 772 -25.33 9.58 1.36
CA PRO A 772 -25.86 10.58 0.44
C PRO A 772 -25.89 11.97 1.09
N SER A 773 -25.61 12.11 2.39
CA SER A 773 -25.58 13.40 3.08
C SER A 773 -24.38 14.26 2.70
N PHE A 774 -23.36 13.70 2.05
CA PHE A 774 -22.28 14.48 1.43
C PHE A 774 -22.70 15.14 0.12
N PHE A 775 -23.83 14.73 -0.45
CA PHE A 775 -24.34 15.25 -1.72
C PHE A 775 -25.62 16.07 -1.51
N SER A 776 -25.91 16.92 -2.48
CA SER A 776 -27.15 17.67 -2.59
C SER A 776 -28.31 16.75 -2.98
N VAL A 777 -29.50 17.32 -3.13
CA VAL A 777 -30.74 16.59 -3.43
C VAL A 777 -30.75 15.86 -4.77
N ASP A 778 -29.77 16.12 -5.64
CA ASP A 778 -29.56 15.46 -6.93
C ASP A 778 -28.51 14.35 -6.90
N CYS A 779 -27.88 14.06 -5.75
CA CYS A 779 -26.79 13.08 -5.62
C CYS A 779 -25.59 13.34 -6.54
N PHE A 780 -25.43 14.58 -7.00
CA PHE A 780 -24.39 14.98 -7.93
C PHE A 780 -23.58 16.14 -7.38
N HIS A 781 -24.23 17.27 -7.11
CA HIS A 781 -23.58 18.38 -6.46
C HIS A 781 -23.25 18.02 -5.01
N ILE A 782 -22.18 18.58 -4.46
CA ILE A 782 -21.79 18.33 -3.08
C ILE A 782 -22.55 19.24 -2.10
N SER A 783 -22.78 18.75 -0.88
CA SER A 783 -23.48 19.45 0.19
C SER A 783 -22.56 20.40 0.98
N GLU A 784 -23.14 21.25 1.83
CA GLU A 784 -22.41 22.11 2.79
C GLU A 784 -21.45 21.29 3.67
N ARG A 785 -21.79 20.05 4.01
CA ARG A 785 -20.93 19.11 4.74
C ARG A 785 -19.65 18.81 3.96
N ALA A 786 -19.79 18.37 2.72
CA ALA A 786 -18.65 18.04 1.86
C ALA A 786 -17.80 19.27 1.54
N HIS A 787 -18.45 20.44 1.39
CA HIS A 787 -17.76 21.72 1.25
C HIS A 787 -16.84 22.03 2.45
N ALA A 788 -17.30 21.79 3.68
CA ALA A 788 -16.48 21.98 4.88
C ALA A 788 -15.26 21.05 4.90
N GLU A 789 -15.44 19.76 4.59
CA GLU A 789 -14.34 18.78 4.56
C GLU A 789 -13.33 19.10 3.45
N MET A 790 -13.78 19.54 2.26
CA MET A 790 -12.86 19.98 1.19
C MET A 790 -12.05 21.23 1.58
N ALA A 791 -12.64 22.14 2.36
CA ALA A 791 -11.93 23.33 2.84
C ALA A 791 -10.80 22.96 3.82
N ILE A 792 -11.06 22.03 4.74
CA ILE A 792 -10.06 21.49 5.68
C ILE A 792 -8.95 20.79 4.91
N ALA A 793 -9.31 19.93 3.96
CA ALA A 793 -8.34 19.19 3.15
C ALA A 793 -7.43 20.13 2.35
N LEU A 794 -7.98 21.16 1.68
CA LEU A 794 -7.17 22.14 0.97
C LEU A 794 -6.22 22.89 1.90
N TRP A 795 -6.72 23.34 3.05
CA TRP A 795 -5.90 24.04 4.04
C TRP A 795 -4.74 23.16 4.54
N ASN A 796 -5.03 21.94 4.96
CA ASN A 796 -4.01 21.02 5.46
C ASN A 796 -2.98 20.68 4.37
N ASN A 797 -3.44 20.51 3.13
CA ASN A 797 -2.57 20.20 2.00
C ASN A 797 -1.63 21.37 1.63
N MET A 798 -2.07 22.62 1.82
CA MET A 798 -1.20 23.80 1.71
C MET A 798 -0.07 23.83 2.75
N LEU A 799 -0.25 23.16 3.90
CA LEU A 799 0.74 23.05 4.97
C LEU A 799 1.61 21.78 4.87
N GLU A 800 1.53 21.05 3.76
CA GLU A 800 2.35 19.87 3.51
C GLU A 800 3.39 20.13 2.41
N PRO A 801 4.65 19.69 2.57
CA PRO A 801 5.68 19.82 1.54
C PRO A 801 5.26 19.19 0.22
N VAL A 802 5.59 19.84 -0.90
CA VAL A 802 5.40 19.30 -2.25
C VAL A 802 6.17 17.97 -2.36
N GLY A 803 5.50 16.95 -2.91
CA GLY A 803 6.00 15.56 -2.94
C GLY A 803 5.67 14.74 -1.68
N ARG A 804 5.20 15.37 -0.60
CA ARG A 804 4.72 14.67 0.61
C ARG A 804 3.24 14.89 0.91
N LYS A 805 2.59 15.77 0.15
CA LYS A 805 1.15 16.05 0.22
C LYS A 805 0.28 14.78 0.31
N GLN A 806 -0.75 14.85 1.13
CA GLN A 806 -1.81 13.85 1.21
C GLN A 806 -2.61 13.84 -0.10
N ALA A 807 -2.89 12.65 -0.61
CA ALA A 807 -3.53 12.43 -1.91
C ALA A 807 -5.00 11.95 -1.80
N TYR A 808 -5.61 12.11 -0.62
CA TYR A 808 -6.98 11.69 -0.31
C TYR A 808 -7.61 12.64 0.71
N ASN A 809 -8.94 12.66 0.78
CA ASN A 809 -9.67 13.45 1.76
C ASN A 809 -10.32 12.52 2.81
N ASN A 810 -10.12 12.82 4.09
CA ASN A 810 -10.85 12.16 5.16
C ASN A 810 -12.15 12.93 5.41
N PHE A 811 -13.28 12.38 4.98
CA PHE A 811 -14.60 13.02 5.11
C PHE A 811 -15.30 12.77 6.47
N THR A 812 -14.63 12.18 7.47
CA THR A 812 -15.21 11.97 8.81
C THR A 812 -15.55 13.30 9.47
N TYR A 813 -16.71 13.48 10.11
CA TYR A 813 -16.95 14.76 10.79
C TYR A 813 -16.13 14.85 12.09
N ASP A 814 -15.12 15.74 12.13
CA ASP A 814 -14.34 16.07 13.31
C ASP A 814 -13.95 17.56 13.25
N ARG A 815 -14.34 18.30 14.29
CA ARG A 815 -14.13 19.75 14.38
C ARG A 815 -12.66 20.12 14.59
N SER A 816 -11.81 19.19 15.04
CA SER A 816 -10.43 19.44 15.43
C SER A 816 -9.36 19.25 14.33
N LYS A 817 -9.77 18.90 13.11
CA LYS A 817 -8.87 18.50 12.01
C LYS A 817 -7.96 19.59 11.42
N ILE A 818 -8.18 20.86 11.75
CA ILE A 818 -7.41 21.95 11.15
C ILE A 818 -5.97 21.88 11.67
N HIS A 819 -5.02 21.67 10.76
CA HIS A 819 -3.59 21.71 11.10
C HIS A 819 -3.11 23.15 11.27
N CYS A 820 -2.09 23.31 12.11
CA CYS A 820 -1.45 24.60 12.35
C CYS A 820 -0.08 24.66 11.66
N PRO A 821 0.31 25.83 11.10
CA PRO A 821 1.67 26.05 10.64
C PRO A 821 2.68 25.75 11.77
N SER A 822 3.80 25.13 11.42
CA SER A 822 4.85 24.81 12.41
C SER A 822 5.74 26.03 12.68
N GLU A 823 6.32 26.12 13.88
CA GLU A 823 7.29 27.18 14.19
C GLU A 823 8.55 27.10 13.30
N VAL A 824 8.95 25.89 12.91
CA VAL A 824 10.15 25.65 12.08
C VAL A 824 9.91 26.03 10.63
N ASN A 825 8.70 25.77 10.11
CA ASN A 825 8.26 26.12 8.76
C ASN A 825 6.88 26.77 8.85
N PRO A 826 6.82 28.10 9.09
CA PRO A 826 5.56 28.83 9.23
C PRO A 826 4.93 29.22 7.87
N PHE A 827 5.53 28.78 6.78
CA PHE A 827 5.17 29.15 5.41
C PHE A 827 4.20 28.16 4.78
N ILE A 828 3.43 28.64 3.81
CA ILE A 828 2.67 27.79 2.90
C ILE A 828 3.67 27.10 1.96
N TYR A 829 3.53 25.78 1.79
CA TYR A 829 4.48 25.01 1.01
C TYR A 829 4.29 25.21 -0.50
N THR A 830 5.42 25.49 -1.14
CA THR A 830 5.63 25.62 -2.58
C THR A 830 6.74 24.65 -3.00
N LYS A 831 7.00 24.52 -4.30
CA LYS A 831 8.07 23.64 -4.81
C LYS A 831 9.44 23.99 -4.21
N ILE A 832 9.75 25.28 -4.08
CA ILE A 832 11.07 25.76 -3.66
C ILE A 832 11.32 25.57 -2.16
N ASN A 833 10.37 25.97 -1.29
CA ASN A 833 10.53 25.82 0.16
C ASN A 833 10.25 24.41 0.70
N SER A 834 9.97 23.43 -0.18
CA SER A 834 9.81 22.02 0.18
C SER A 834 11.11 21.22 0.11
N LEU A 835 12.19 21.81 -0.42
CA LEU A 835 13.51 21.18 -0.50
C LEU A 835 14.26 21.28 0.84
N PRO A 836 15.01 20.24 1.26
CA PRO A 836 15.82 20.33 2.48
C PRO A 836 16.88 21.42 2.33
N SER A 837 17.00 22.30 3.33
CA SER A 837 18.05 23.32 3.37
C SER A 837 19.43 22.66 3.34
N PRO A 838 20.41 23.19 2.58
CA PRO A 838 21.78 22.71 2.65
C PRO A 838 22.32 22.89 4.09
N PRO A 839 23.15 21.96 4.60
CA PRO A 839 23.62 22.01 5.97
C PRO A 839 24.47 23.27 6.19
N VAL A 840 23.99 24.13 7.09
CA VAL A 840 24.74 25.30 7.55
C VAL A 840 25.85 24.80 8.48
N THR A 841 27.08 24.84 8.01
CA THR A 841 28.27 24.58 8.82
C THR A 841 28.36 25.63 9.93
N SER A 842 27.88 25.28 11.12
CA SER A 842 27.99 26.11 12.31
C SER A 842 29.42 26.03 12.84
N THR A 843 30.25 27.02 12.53
CA THR A 843 31.53 27.25 13.20
C THR A 843 31.28 27.71 14.63
N THR A 844 31.13 26.76 15.55
CA THR A 844 31.15 27.05 16.99
C THR A 844 32.59 27.20 17.46
N THR A 845 33.00 28.44 17.71
CA THR A 845 34.23 28.82 18.38
C THR A 845 34.14 28.44 19.86
N SER A 846 34.88 27.42 20.31
CA SER A 846 35.00 27.09 21.74
C SER A 846 36.37 27.55 22.27
N ILE A 847 36.35 28.47 23.23
CA ILE A 847 37.48 28.91 24.06
C ILE A 847 37.77 27.83 25.13
N PRO A 848 39.04 27.56 25.49
CA PRO A 848 39.43 26.33 26.19
C PRO A 848 39.45 26.47 27.71
N THR A 849 39.23 25.37 28.42
CA THR A 849 39.60 25.25 29.84
C THR A 849 40.33 23.93 30.07
N SER A 850 41.53 24.07 30.64
CA SER A 850 42.54 23.06 30.92
C SER A 850 42.22 22.19 32.13
N THR A 851 42.58 20.91 32.09
CA THR A 851 43.33 20.26 33.19
C THR A 851 44.06 19.00 32.73
N ALA A 852 45.29 18.88 33.21
CA ALA A 852 46.38 17.98 32.79
C ALA A 852 46.24 16.51 33.21
N SER A 853 46.94 15.62 32.49
CA SER A 853 47.91 14.62 33.02
C SER A 853 48.71 13.92 31.89
N PRO A 854 49.93 13.37 32.14
CA PRO A 854 51.10 13.47 31.23
C PRO A 854 51.66 12.08 30.75
N PRO A 855 52.95 11.91 30.34
CA PRO A 855 53.44 12.01 28.96
C PRO A 855 54.16 10.74 28.44
N VAL A 856 54.19 10.48 27.12
CA VAL A 856 55.17 9.55 26.51
C VAL A 856 55.65 10.02 25.12
N ASN A 857 56.90 10.52 25.11
CA ASN A 857 58.00 10.42 24.13
C ASN A 857 57.80 10.10 22.62
N THR A 858 58.24 11.08 21.82
CA THR A 858 59.15 11.04 20.63
C THR A 858 58.80 10.27 19.34
N ALA A 859 58.46 11.05 18.28
CA ALA A 859 59.03 11.20 16.91
C ALA A 859 59.58 9.97 16.11
N PRO A 860 59.69 10.02 14.75
CA PRO A 860 59.57 11.17 13.83
C PRO A 860 58.69 10.96 12.55
N THR A 861 58.32 12.10 11.97
CA THR A 861 57.74 12.32 10.64
C THR A 861 58.66 11.95 9.47
N ILE A 862 58.10 11.32 8.42
CA ILE A 862 58.63 11.27 7.04
C ILE A 862 57.46 11.59 6.06
N PRO A 863 57.71 12.35 4.97
CA PRO A 863 56.69 13.15 4.29
C PRO A 863 55.94 12.39 3.18
N VAL A 864 54.62 12.60 3.10
CA VAL A 864 53.77 12.09 2.02
C VAL A 864 53.77 13.10 0.85
N PRO A 865 53.97 12.66 -0.41
CA PRO A 865 54.09 13.55 -1.56
C PRO A 865 52.75 14.18 -1.96
N LYS A 866 52.80 15.47 -2.29
CA LYS A 866 51.71 16.21 -2.94
C LYS A 866 51.53 15.69 -4.36
N CYS A 867 50.37 15.13 -4.68
CA CYS A 867 49.96 14.94 -6.08
C CYS A 867 49.45 16.27 -6.68
N PRO A 868 49.66 16.50 -7.99
CA PRO A 868 49.43 17.79 -8.62
C PRO A 868 47.95 18.05 -8.94
N SER A 869 47.64 19.32 -9.16
CA SER A 869 46.35 19.86 -9.60
C SER A 869 45.70 19.06 -10.73
N SER A 870 44.41 18.80 -10.56
CA SER A 870 43.42 18.29 -11.53
C SER A 870 43.81 18.52 -13.01
N MET A 871 43.82 17.45 -13.80
CA MET A 871 43.88 17.55 -15.25
C MET A 871 42.65 18.31 -15.77
N PRO A 872 42.82 19.34 -16.62
CA PRO A 872 41.70 20.01 -17.26
C PRO A 872 40.86 19.02 -18.09
N VAL A 873 39.54 19.13 -17.99
CA VAL A 873 38.54 18.27 -18.65
C VAL A 873 38.77 18.12 -20.16
N TRP A 874 39.46 19.05 -20.82
CA TRP A 874 39.73 18.96 -22.27
C TRP A 874 40.72 17.86 -22.65
N VAL A 875 41.59 17.40 -21.74
CA VAL A 875 42.59 16.36 -22.05
C VAL A 875 41.94 15.01 -22.38
N PRO A 876 41.05 14.44 -21.54
CA PRO A 876 40.35 13.21 -21.90
C PRO A 876 39.44 13.37 -23.12
N VAL A 877 38.89 14.57 -23.37
CA VAL A 877 38.07 14.84 -24.57
C VAL A 877 38.90 14.78 -25.84
N ILE A 878 40.10 15.38 -25.86
CA ILE A 878 41.00 15.29 -27.02
C ILE A 878 41.47 13.85 -27.24
N VAL A 879 41.80 13.12 -26.17
CA VAL A 879 42.17 11.70 -26.29
C VAL A 879 41.01 10.88 -26.87
N GLY A 880 39.78 11.12 -26.40
CA GLY A 880 38.58 10.48 -26.94
C GLY A 880 38.37 10.76 -28.44
N ILE A 881 38.53 12.01 -28.87
CA ILE A 881 38.39 12.39 -30.29
C ILE A 881 39.50 11.74 -31.14
N VAL A 882 40.75 11.74 -30.67
CA VAL A 882 41.88 11.13 -31.40
C VAL A 882 41.68 9.62 -31.51
N CYS A 883 41.22 8.95 -30.44
CA CYS A 883 40.90 7.52 -30.47
C CYS A 883 39.72 7.20 -31.40
N LEU A 884 38.69 8.05 -31.44
CA LEU A 884 37.56 7.90 -32.36
C LEU A 884 38.02 8.01 -33.82
N VAL A 885 38.84 9.02 -34.15
CA VAL A 885 39.37 9.23 -35.51
C VAL A 885 40.30 8.08 -35.91
N ALA A 886 41.14 7.59 -34.99
CA ALA A 886 41.97 6.42 -35.21
C ALA A 886 41.13 5.14 -35.43
N GLY A 887 40.04 4.97 -34.67
CA GLY A 887 39.12 3.84 -34.83
C GLY A 887 38.38 3.87 -36.17
N VAL A 888 37.88 5.04 -36.58
CA VAL A 888 37.20 5.22 -37.88
C VAL A 888 38.17 4.99 -39.04
N THR A 889 39.40 5.51 -38.97
CA THR A 889 40.40 5.29 -40.03
C THR A 889 40.82 3.83 -40.13
N PHE A 890 40.99 3.14 -39.00
CA PHE A 890 41.30 1.71 -38.98
C PHE A 890 40.15 0.86 -39.54
N ALA A 891 38.91 1.17 -39.17
CA ALA A 891 37.72 0.51 -39.72
C ALA A 891 37.58 0.75 -41.23
N TRP A 892 37.83 1.97 -41.70
CA TRP A 892 37.81 2.29 -43.13
C TRP A 892 38.90 1.54 -43.91
N LEU A 893 40.11 1.43 -43.36
CA LEU A 893 41.20 0.63 -43.96
C LEU A 893 40.83 -0.86 -44.05
N ILE A 894 40.23 -1.43 -43.00
CA ILE A 894 39.76 -2.83 -43.03
C ILE A 894 38.68 -3.03 -44.10
N LEU A 895 37.67 -2.15 -44.14
CA LEU A 895 36.59 -2.25 -45.12
C LEU A 895 37.11 -2.09 -46.55
N SER A 896 38.05 -1.16 -46.78
CA SER A 896 38.69 -0.97 -48.08
C SER A 896 39.53 -2.19 -48.50
N CYS A 897 40.28 -2.80 -47.57
CA CYS A 897 41.00 -4.05 -47.83
C CYS A 897 40.07 -5.24 -48.13
N CYS A 898 38.94 -5.34 -47.43
CA CYS A 898 37.92 -6.35 -47.70
C CYS A 898 37.26 -6.17 -49.08
N GLN A 899 37.01 -4.92 -49.49
CA GLN A 899 36.41 -4.60 -50.78
C GLN A 899 37.41 -4.80 -51.94
N CYS A 900 38.70 -4.49 -51.75
CA CYS A 900 39.76 -4.85 -52.69
C CYS A 900 39.94 -6.37 -52.82
N ARG A 901 39.77 -7.15 -51.74
CA ARG A 901 39.81 -8.63 -51.80
C ARG A 901 38.61 -9.21 -52.54
N LYS A 902 37.40 -8.68 -52.33
CA LYS A 902 36.20 -9.07 -53.10
C LYS A 902 36.35 -8.75 -54.59
N ASN A 903 36.81 -7.54 -54.94
CA ASN A 903 36.99 -7.14 -56.34
C ASN A 903 38.11 -7.93 -57.06
N LYS A 904 39.14 -8.42 -56.34
CA LYS A 904 40.15 -9.35 -56.90
C LYS A 904 39.62 -10.77 -57.08
N ALA A 905 38.72 -11.23 -56.21
CA ALA A 905 38.09 -12.54 -56.33
C ALA A 905 37.06 -12.58 -57.48
N GLU A 906 36.27 -11.52 -57.66
CA GLU A 906 35.29 -11.41 -58.76
C GLU A 906 35.98 -11.28 -60.14
N ARG A 907 37.08 -10.52 -60.25
CA ARG A 907 37.90 -10.48 -61.49
C ARG A 907 38.65 -11.77 -61.82
N ALA A 908 38.93 -12.62 -60.83
CA ALA A 908 39.55 -13.93 -61.04
C ALA A 908 38.54 -15.00 -61.48
N VAL A 909 37.24 -14.78 -61.21
CA VAL A 909 36.14 -15.66 -61.64
C VAL A 909 35.60 -15.25 -63.03
N GLU A 910 35.62 -13.97 -63.38
CA GLU A 910 35.23 -13.50 -64.73
C GLU A 910 36.26 -13.80 -65.84
N MET A 911 37.54 -14.00 -65.53
CA MET A 911 38.56 -14.39 -66.54
C MET A 911 38.73 -15.90 -66.76
N ARG A 912 37.87 -16.75 -66.18
CA ARG A 912 37.86 -18.22 -66.38
C ARG A 912 36.60 -18.75 -67.09
N HIS A 913 35.78 -17.88 -67.68
CA HIS A 913 34.58 -18.27 -68.45
C HIS A 913 34.48 -17.65 -69.85
N SER A 914 35.62 -17.38 -70.48
CA SER A 914 35.69 -17.10 -71.92
C SER A 914 37.07 -17.46 -72.49
N GLY A 915 37.23 -18.71 -72.93
CA GLY A 915 38.41 -19.23 -73.62
C GLY A 915 38.45 -20.76 -73.57
N PHE A 916 38.42 -21.40 -74.74
CA PHE A 916 38.43 -22.85 -74.99
C PHE A 916 39.48 -23.63 -74.19
#